data_AF-A0A6M0J095-F1
#
_entry.id   AF-A0A6M0J095-F1
#
_cell.length_a   1.000
_cell.length_b   1.000
_cell.length_c   1.000
_cell.angle_alpha   90.00
_cell.angle_beta   90.00
_cell.angle_gamma   90.00
#
_symmetry.space_group_name_H-M   'P 1'
#
loop_
_entity.id
_entity.type
_entity.pdbx_description
1 polymer ?
#
loop_
_entity_poly.entity_id
_entity_poly.type
_entity_poly.pdbx_seq_one_letter_code
_entity_poly.pdbx_strand_id
1 'polypeptide(L)'
;MPCPSSSYTGGQQTNQHWQNYIQSVDITVNRYWTPNSLPELVYIVQRAGAEGRHVRAVGAGYSFEDIAGTSDWMVDLRNLNGFISRLVNDTPGSGALTEQWRMYQFSDSSRKLVHVEAGTRLFDLCQYLTERNLALPTMGGALGQHIAGAFSTSTHGSDVNLPPLCDLVQAVHLVTENGQEIWIEAASQSLTNNDALLREALQACPDLQIMRDNDLLNSVVVSMGRFGIIYAVVLEVTTLLHIAEFAQKMAWTEIANALVQGVGRGSSEVFGALHELLRDPPSDLQILGTALDYRYLELVFSSRNASECWVRRRWVTQNTADYNVEPSSDFLCHRGVGNGVLIAAGAALYGYAGLVAAVPVVGAFKSIEIIARANELTARASDSHLTGGAALAAALNAMWASEFAGIGMSDLINEVVHKAVADTMNIPETVGRRGLNWVISAGIEDPVTIGSCYRGNSIEIIFGLDTRAYIDFINAVLAHASDYRQAGYIAVRFTHRSRALLSMHNVDHEIACSIEITSIRGLSGNDDWMRWIEQTAISMGGRPHWGQQNKLDRNQVEHLYPANQLLRWRTQLQRIVGFSVTFSNNYTTQRGLEPIRHSFAQAAPVTALARFPDGKGLDLWVTGNDGNVYTAYYHDDLGSWKGWYQIAGNVPSGLPAGAPVTALARFPDGKGLDLWVTGNDGNVYTAYYHDDLGSWKGWYQIAGNVPSGLPAGAPVTALARFPDGKGLDLWVTGNDGNVYTAYYHDDLGSWKGWYQIAGNVPSGLPAGAPVTA
;
A
#
# COMPACT_ATOMS: atom_id res chain seq x y z
N MET A 1 3.64 27.45 -16.65
CA MET A 1 5.09 27.26 -16.73
C MET A 1 5.49 25.97 -16.01
N PRO A 2 5.00 25.53 -14.82
CA PRO A 2 5.86 25.49 -13.63
C PRO A 2 7.34 25.74 -13.93
N CYS A 3 8.34 25.01 -13.49
CA CYS A 3 9.66 25.52 -13.10
C CYS A 3 9.53 26.10 -11.69
N PRO A 4 10.57 25.94 -10.85
CA PRO A 4 10.52 26.37 -9.46
C PRO A 4 10.14 27.84 -9.37
N SER A 5 9.34 28.17 -8.36
CA SER A 5 9.10 29.57 -8.05
C SER A 5 10.44 30.23 -7.70
N SER A 6 10.69 31.42 -8.25
CA SER A 6 11.87 32.23 -7.90
C SER A 6 11.81 32.77 -6.46
N SER A 7 10.62 32.77 -5.86
CA SER A 7 10.39 33.16 -4.47
C SER A 7 9.27 32.32 -3.85
N TYR A 8 9.44 31.92 -2.58
CA TYR A 8 8.43 31.15 -1.85
C TYR A 8 7.53 32.10 -1.04
N THR A 9 6.22 32.01 -1.23
CA THR A 9 5.20 32.84 -0.58
C THR A 9 4.23 32.04 0.31
N GLY A 10 4.31 30.71 0.27
CA GLY A 10 3.58 29.81 1.15
C GLY A 10 3.94 29.98 2.64
N GLY A 11 3.18 29.30 3.50
CA GLY A 11 3.45 29.28 4.94
C GLY A 11 4.77 28.55 5.23
N GLN A 12 5.56 29.05 6.18
CA GLN A 12 6.73 28.36 6.70
C GLN A 12 6.83 28.59 8.21
N GLN A 13 6.94 27.50 8.98
CA GLN A 13 7.15 27.53 10.42
C GLN A 13 8.39 26.72 10.78
N THR A 14 9.09 27.12 11.84
CA THR A 14 10.27 26.42 12.36
C THR A 14 9.95 25.83 13.73
N ASN A 15 10.43 24.62 14.01
CA ASN A 15 10.19 23.91 15.27
C ASN A 15 8.69 23.78 15.59
N GLN A 16 7.91 23.41 14.57
CA GLN A 16 6.46 23.25 14.70
C GLN A 16 6.16 21.95 15.46
N HIS A 17 5.37 22.06 16.53
CA HIS A 17 4.83 20.87 17.20
C HIS A 17 3.73 20.26 16.33
N TRP A 18 3.81 18.94 16.10
CA TRP A 18 2.87 18.21 15.26
C TRP A 18 2.46 16.90 15.92
N GLN A 19 1.17 16.59 15.85
CA GLN A 19 0.58 15.32 16.26
C GLN A 19 -0.25 14.74 15.12
N ASN A 20 -0.22 13.40 14.98
CA ASN A 20 -1.12 12.72 14.07
C ASN A 20 -2.55 12.66 14.63
N TYR A 21 -3.48 12.13 13.84
CA TYR A 21 -4.89 12.05 14.19
C TYR A 21 -5.10 11.33 15.53
N ILE A 22 -4.60 10.12 15.76
CA ILE A 22 -4.84 9.47 17.06
C ILE A 22 -3.94 9.97 18.21
N GLN A 23 -3.07 10.95 17.95
CA GLN A 23 -2.06 11.50 18.88
C GLN A 23 -1.12 10.43 19.46
N SER A 24 -0.83 9.39 18.68
CA SER A 24 0.20 8.38 18.99
C SER A 24 1.59 8.86 18.57
N VAL A 25 1.66 9.76 17.59
CA VAL A 25 2.89 10.40 17.13
C VAL A 25 2.87 11.84 17.60
N ASP A 26 3.92 12.23 18.33
CA ASP A 26 4.11 13.57 18.88
C ASP A 26 5.58 13.97 18.63
N ILE A 27 5.78 14.95 17.75
CA ILE A 27 7.11 15.35 17.30
C ILE A 27 7.22 16.86 17.15
N THR A 28 8.46 17.36 17.17
CA THR A 28 8.80 18.72 16.75
C THR A 28 9.47 18.67 15.38
N VAL A 29 8.87 19.35 14.40
CA VAL A 29 9.30 19.39 13.01
C VAL A 29 10.20 20.59 12.79
N ASN A 30 11.42 20.38 12.27
CA ASN A 30 12.38 21.46 12.06
C ASN A 30 11.86 22.55 11.12
N ARG A 31 11.28 22.16 9.98
CA ARG A 31 10.58 23.09 9.07
C ARG A 31 9.25 22.51 8.58
N TYR A 32 8.19 23.26 8.80
CA TYR A 32 6.84 22.94 8.34
C TYR A 32 6.45 23.91 7.23
N TRP A 33 6.23 23.37 6.03
CA TRP A 33 5.92 24.14 4.82
C TRP A 33 4.46 23.98 4.42
N THR A 34 3.85 25.04 3.90
CA THR A 34 2.48 25.03 3.37
C THR A 34 2.47 25.76 2.02
N PRO A 35 2.85 25.07 0.92
CA PRO A 35 2.89 25.66 -0.42
C PRO A 35 1.49 25.97 -0.93
N ASN A 36 1.37 27.05 -1.71
CA ASN A 36 0.13 27.50 -2.35
C ASN A 36 0.04 27.09 -3.83
N SER A 37 1.10 26.52 -4.40
CA SER A 37 1.13 26.13 -5.81
C SER A 37 2.17 25.04 -6.11
N LEU A 38 2.07 24.40 -7.27
CA LEU A 38 3.06 23.46 -7.79
C LEU A 38 4.49 24.05 -7.88
N PRO A 39 4.73 25.26 -8.41
CA PRO A 39 6.06 25.88 -8.41
C PRO A 39 6.69 26.04 -7.03
N GLU A 40 5.87 26.30 -5.99
CA GLU A 40 6.36 26.37 -4.60
C GLU A 40 6.68 24.99 -4.03
N LEU A 41 5.88 23.97 -4.39
CA LEU A 41 6.19 22.59 -4.03
C LEU A 41 7.53 22.14 -4.64
N VAL A 42 7.75 22.42 -5.93
CA VAL A 42 9.01 22.16 -6.63
C VAL A 42 10.18 22.90 -5.98
N TYR A 43 9.99 24.17 -5.60
CA TYR A 43 10.98 24.95 -4.86
C TYR A 43 11.39 24.26 -3.54
N ILE A 44 10.41 23.79 -2.74
CA ILE A 44 10.69 23.13 -1.46
C ILE A 44 11.53 21.87 -1.68
N VAL A 45 11.14 21.03 -2.64
CA VAL A 45 11.82 19.75 -2.90
C VAL A 45 13.23 19.96 -3.45
N GLN A 46 13.43 20.93 -4.34
CA GLN A 46 14.76 21.33 -4.81
C GLN A 46 15.65 21.79 -3.66
N ARG A 47 15.11 22.65 -2.79
CA ARG A 47 15.86 23.17 -1.66
C ARG A 47 16.22 22.07 -0.66
N ALA A 48 15.30 21.13 -0.42
CA ALA A 48 15.57 19.98 0.43
C ALA A 48 16.69 19.10 -0.11
N GLY A 49 16.67 18.79 -1.42
CA GLY A 49 17.74 18.04 -2.08
C GLY A 49 19.08 18.75 -1.99
N ALA A 50 19.12 20.07 -2.23
CA ALA A 50 20.34 20.87 -2.14
C ALA A 50 20.89 20.98 -0.69
N GLU A 51 20.00 20.98 0.32
CA GLU A 51 20.37 21.03 1.74
C GLU A 51 20.55 19.63 2.37
N GLY A 52 20.37 18.54 1.62
CA GLY A 52 20.47 17.16 2.12
C GLY A 52 19.43 16.81 3.19
N ARG A 53 18.20 17.29 3.04
CA ARG A 53 17.11 17.20 4.03
C ARG A 53 16.16 16.04 3.74
N HIS A 54 15.56 15.51 4.81
CA HIS A 54 14.42 14.60 4.71
C HIS A 54 13.10 15.37 4.66
N VAL A 55 12.22 14.96 3.76
CA VAL A 55 10.93 15.60 3.47
C VAL A 55 9.81 14.58 3.48
N ARG A 56 8.71 14.90 4.18
CA ARG A 56 7.47 14.11 4.12
C ARG A 56 6.28 15.01 3.81
N ALA A 57 5.43 14.57 2.89
CA ALA A 57 4.14 15.20 2.69
C ALA A 57 3.17 14.82 3.81
N VAL A 58 2.32 15.75 4.22
CA VAL A 58 1.25 15.52 5.18
C VAL A 58 -0.07 16.09 4.65
N GLY A 59 -1.12 15.27 4.74
CA GLY A 59 -2.50 15.73 4.56
C GLY A 59 -3.13 16.04 5.91
N ALA A 60 -4.31 15.49 6.18
CA ALA A 60 -4.99 15.64 7.47
C ALA A 60 -4.36 14.85 8.65
N GLY A 61 -3.24 14.15 8.46
CA GLY A 61 -2.56 13.38 9.52
C GLY A 61 -3.31 12.14 10.00
N TYR A 62 -4.22 11.58 9.20
CA TYR A 62 -5.13 10.47 9.56
C TYR A 62 -4.46 9.10 9.76
N SER A 63 -3.19 8.93 9.41
CA SER A 63 -2.46 7.68 9.64
C SER A 63 -2.12 7.49 11.12
N PHE A 64 -2.20 6.25 11.60
CA PHE A 64 -2.10 5.97 13.04
C PHE A 64 -0.65 5.83 13.51
N GLU A 65 0.29 5.68 12.59
CA GLU A 65 1.73 5.61 12.83
C GLU A 65 2.47 6.79 12.15
N ASP A 66 3.79 6.79 12.21
CA ASP A 66 4.69 7.86 11.76
C ASP A 66 4.88 7.95 10.23
N ILE A 67 3.93 7.50 9.42
CA ILE A 67 4.01 7.54 7.94
C ILE A 67 4.35 8.95 7.44
N ALA A 68 3.60 9.96 7.88
CA ALA A 68 3.86 11.36 7.53
C ALA A 68 4.90 12.03 8.47
N GLY A 69 5.21 11.40 9.61
CA GLY A 69 6.03 11.98 10.65
C GLY A 69 7.52 12.02 10.27
N THR A 70 8.14 13.19 10.45
CA THR A 70 9.59 13.36 10.43
C THR A 70 9.97 14.58 11.27
N SER A 71 11.11 14.51 11.97
CA SER A 71 11.64 15.66 12.72
C SER A 71 12.31 16.71 11.81
N ASP A 72 12.51 16.41 10.53
CA ASP A 72 13.14 17.32 9.57
C ASP A 72 12.11 18.21 8.87
N TRP A 73 11.82 18.01 7.58
CA TRP A 73 10.87 18.86 6.84
C TRP A 73 9.54 18.14 6.60
N MET A 74 8.44 18.82 6.90
CA MET A 74 7.10 18.36 6.51
C MET A 74 6.45 19.38 5.57
N VAL A 75 5.73 18.88 4.56
CA VAL A 75 5.02 19.68 3.56
C VAL A 75 3.53 19.40 3.65
N ASP A 76 2.79 20.37 4.16
CA ASP A 76 1.34 20.30 4.31
C ASP A 76 0.63 20.71 3.03
N LEU A 77 -0.13 19.77 2.48
CA LEU A 77 -0.78 19.95 1.18
C LEU A 77 -2.13 20.68 1.28
N ARG A 78 -2.56 21.16 2.46
CA ARG A 78 -3.91 21.73 2.66
C ARG A 78 -4.29 22.87 1.71
N ASN A 79 -3.32 23.63 1.19
CA ASN A 79 -3.56 24.73 0.25
C ASN A 79 -3.51 24.27 -1.22
N LEU A 80 -3.09 23.03 -1.50
CA LEU A 80 -3.12 22.39 -2.81
C LEU A 80 -4.35 21.49 -2.88
N ASN A 81 -5.54 22.09 -2.87
CA ASN A 81 -6.82 21.40 -2.70
C ASN A 81 -7.85 21.67 -3.82
N GLY A 82 -7.42 22.25 -4.93
CA GLY A 82 -8.27 22.66 -6.05
C GLY A 82 -8.68 21.55 -7.03
N PHE A 83 -9.69 21.87 -7.84
CA PHE A 83 -10.16 21.06 -8.97
C PHE A 83 -9.63 21.63 -10.28
N ILE A 84 -8.93 20.82 -11.07
CA ILE A 84 -8.21 21.25 -12.28
C ILE A 84 -9.03 20.89 -13.53
N SER A 85 -9.65 21.87 -14.18
CA SER A 85 -10.50 21.63 -15.36
C SER A 85 -9.72 21.36 -16.65
N ARG A 86 -8.52 21.93 -16.81
CA ARG A 86 -7.85 22.07 -18.12
C ARG A 86 -7.64 20.76 -18.89
N LEU A 87 -7.25 19.69 -18.20
CA LEU A 87 -7.01 18.39 -18.84
C LEU A 87 -8.31 17.64 -19.17
N VAL A 88 -9.34 17.75 -18.33
CA VAL A 88 -10.50 16.85 -18.40
C VAL A 88 -11.77 17.52 -18.95
N ASN A 89 -11.89 18.85 -18.86
CA ASN A 89 -13.12 19.58 -19.19
C ASN A 89 -12.94 20.73 -20.19
N ASP A 90 -11.72 21.27 -20.38
CA ASP A 90 -11.50 22.44 -21.23
C ASP A 90 -10.93 22.07 -22.62
N THR A 91 -11.16 22.90 -23.62
CA THR A 91 -10.57 22.81 -24.97
C THR A 91 -9.52 23.92 -25.12
N PRO A 92 -8.29 23.65 -25.61
CA PRO A 92 -7.85 22.43 -26.28
C PRO A 92 -7.32 21.31 -25.35
N GLY A 93 -7.22 21.52 -24.03
CA GLY A 93 -6.51 20.61 -23.13
C GLY A 93 -7.05 19.18 -23.07
N SER A 94 -8.37 18.99 -23.12
CA SER A 94 -9.04 17.68 -23.26
C SER A 94 -8.72 16.96 -24.58
N GLY A 95 -8.14 17.65 -25.57
CA GLY A 95 -7.55 17.06 -26.76
C GLY A 95 -6.30 16.21 -26.49
N ALA A 96 -5.71 16.30 -25.28
CA ALA A 96 -4.64 15.40 -24.85
C ALA A 96 -5.15 13.99 -24.50
N LEU A 97 -6.42 13.86 -24.12
CA LEU A 97 -7.05 12.59 -23.76
C LEU A 97 -7.15 11.68 -24.99
N THR A 98 -7.03 10.36 -24.76
CA THR A 98 -7.33 9.39 -25.81
C THR A 98 -8.79 9.50 -26.27
N GLU A 99 -9.06 9.06 -27.49
CA GLU A 99 -10.41 9.12 -28.06
C GLU A 99 -11.46 8.45 -27.14
N GLN A 100 -11.12 7.28 -26.60
CA GLN A 100 -12.00 6.55 -25.69
C GLN A 100 -12.36 7.38 -24.44
N TRP A 101 -11.38 8.00 -23.79
CA TRP A 101 -11.64 8.84 -22.62
C TRP A 101 -12.40 10.10 -22.97
N ARG A 102 -12.18 10.71 -24.14
CA ARG A 102 -13.01 11.83 -24.62
C ARG A 102 -14.46 11.40 -24.83
N MET A 103 -14.69 10.23 -25.44
CA MET A 103 -16.03 9.67 -25.59
C MET A 103 -16.70 9.47 -24.23
N TYR A 104 -16.01 8.87 -23.26
CA TYR A 104 -16.56 8.72 -21.90
C TYR A 104 -16.87 10.07 -21.26
N GLN A 105 -15.93 11.02 -21.32
CA GLN A 105 -16.04 12.32 -20.66
C GLN A 105 -17.20 13.18 -21.21
N PHE A 106 -17.40 13.20 -22.53
CA PHE A 106 -18.35 14.12 -23.20
C PHE A 106 -19.63 13.45 -23.73
N SER A 107 -19.90 12.19 -23.38
CA SER A 107 -21.18 11.49 -23.67
C SER A 107 -22.02 11.24 -22.42
N ASP A 108 -23.12 10.48 -22.52
CA ASP A 108 -23.90 10.03 -21.37
C ASP A 108 -23.30 8.79 -20.66
N SER A 109 -22.03 8.47 -20.91
CA SER A 109 -21.32 7.40 -20.18
C SER A 109 -21.35 7.63 -18.67
N SER A 110 -21.49 6.56 -17.90
CA SER A 110 -21.34 6.62 -16.45
C SER A 110 -19.90 6.88 -16.03
N ARG A 111 -18.90 6.52 -16.84
CA ARG A 111 -17.48 6.69 -16.52
C ARG A 111 -17.05 8.11 -16.86
N LYS A 112 -16.49 8.81 -15.89
CA LYS A 112 -15.98 10.19 -16.04
C LYS A 112 -14.63 10.33 -15.37
N LEU A 113 -13.93 11.41 -15.69
CA LEU A 113 -12.68 11.80 -15.08
C LEU A 113 -12.84 13.08 -14.29
N VAL A 114 -12.15 13.15 -13.16
CA VAL A 114 -11.93 14.40 -12.43
C VAL A 114 -10.44 14.53 -12.12
N HIS A 115 -9.88 15.73 -12.26
CA HIS A 115 -8.49 16.03 -11.97
C HIS A 115 -8.43 16.95 -10.76
N VAL A 116 -7.75 16.52 -9.69
CA VAL A 116 -7.77 17.18 -8.38
C VAL A 116 -6.38 17.28 -7.79
N GLU A 117 -6.13 18.35 -7.05
CA GLU A 117 -4.91 18.48 -6.27
C GLU A 117 -4.89 17.52 -5.06
N ALA A 118 -3.70 17.11 -4.66
CA ALA A 118 -3.46 16.04 -3.69
C ALA A 118 -3.98 16.33 -2.27
N GLY A 119 -4.13 17.61 -1.94
CA GLY A 119 -4.62 18.11 -0.66
C GLY A 119 -6.14 18.24 -0.55
N THR A 120 -6.91 17.95 -1.61
CA THR A 120 -8.38 17.96 -1.55
C THR A 120 -8.88 16.92 -0.54
N ARG A 121 -9.73 17.32 0.41
CA ARG A 121 -10.36 16.38 1.36
C ARG A 121 -11.37 15.50 0.62
N LEU A 122 -11.53 14.25 1.06
CA LEU A 122 -12.57 13.36 0.53
C LEU A 122 -13.97 13.96 0.68
N PHE A 123 -14.24 14.62 1.82
CA PHE A 123 -15.49 15.35 2.04
C PHE A 123 -15.77 16.39 0.92
N ASP A 124 -14.80 17.27 0.66
CA ASP A 124 -14.93 18.33 -0.34
C ASP A 124 -15.07 17.75 -1.76
N LEU A 125 -14.35 16.68 -2.06
CA LEU A 125 -14.46 15.94 -3.32
C LEU A 125 -15.86 15.35 -3.50
N CYS A 126 -16.41 14.69 -2.48
CA CYS A 126 -17.77 14.12 -2.54
C CYS A 126 -18.83 15.20 -2.79
N GLN A 127 -18.72 16.36 -2.14
CA GLN A 127 -19.62 17.49 -2.39
C GLN A 127 -19.50 18.01 -3.82
N TYR A 128 -18.26 18.28 -4.28
CA TYR A 128 -18.00 18.75 -5.64
C TYR A 128 -18.57 17.82 -6.72
N LEU A 129 -18.42 16.50 -6.52
CA LEU A 129 -18.94 15.49 -7.45
C LEU A 129 -20.47 15.45 -7.42
N THR A 130 -21.09 15.50 -6.23
CA THR A 130 -22.55 15.48 -6.08
C THR A 130 -23.21 16.64 -6.83
N GLU A 131 -22.66 17.85 -6.74
CA GLU A 131 -23.12 19.03 -7.48
C GLU A 131 -23.10 18.86 -9.01
N ARG A 132 -22.31 17.91 -9.51
CA ARG A 132 -22.12 17.62 -10.94
C ARG A 132 -22.81 16.33 -11.36
N ASN A 133 -23.66 15.76 -10.50
CA ASN A 133 -24.31 14.47 -10.71
C ASN A 133 -23.29 13.33 -10.91
N LEU A 134 -22.18 13.39 -10.17
CA LEU A 134 -21.11 12.38 -10.13
C LEU A 134 -20.88 11.88 -8.70
N ALA A 135 -20.18 10.76 -8.56
CA ALA A 135 -19.80 10.17 -7.29
C ALA A 135 -18.48 9.38 -7.42
N LEU A 136 -17.77 9.22 -6.29
CA LEU A 136 -16.77 8.17 -6.18
C LEU A 136 -17.48 6.80 -6.27
N PRO A 137 -17.06 5.87 -7.15
CA PRO A 137 -17.66 4.54 -7.28
C PRO A 137 -17.58 3.70 -6.01
N THR A 138 -16.51 3.91 -5.21
CA THR A 138 -16.22 3.27 -3.93
C THR A 138 -15.38 4.22 -3.08
N MET A 139 -15.39 4.04 -1.76
CA MET A 139 -14.70 4.91 -0.80
C MET A 139 -14.58 4.24 0.57
N GLY A 140 -13.71 4.78 1.43
CA GLY A 140 -13.61 4.36 2.82
C GLY A 140 -14.71 4.94 3.71
N GLY A 141 -14.78 4.44 4.95
CA GLY A 141 -15.79 4.85 5.95
C GLY A 141 -15.52 6.20 6.63
N ALA A 142 -14.52 6.97 6.19
CA ALA A 142 -14.16 8.27 6.76
C ALA A 142 -13.85 9.30 5.67
N LEU A 143 -14.28 10.55 5.87
CA LEU A 143 -14.20 11.62 4.88
C LEU A 143 -13.13 12.69 5.15
N GLY A 144 -12.47 12.64 6.31
CA GLY A 144 -11.53 13.68 6.73
C GLY A 144 -10.14 13.58 6.12
N GLN A 145 -9.85 12.48 5.42
CA GLN A 145 -8.56 12.27 4.75
C GLN A 145 -8.43 13.17 3.53
N HIS A 146 -7.19 13.61 3.23
CA HIS A 146 -6.87 14.17 1.91
C HIS A 146 -6.73 13.02 0.91
N ILE A 147 -7.12 13.27 -0.34
CA ILE A 147 -7.18 12.25 -1.38
C ILE A 147 -5.86 11.51 -1.56
N ALA A 148 -4.72 12.22 -1.55
CA ALA A 148 -3.41 11.60 -1.70
C ALA A 148 -3.02 10.69 -0.55
N GLY A 149 -3.32 11.10 0.69
CA GLY A 149 -3.09 10.26 1.86
C GLY A 149 -3.96 9.00 1.86
N ALA A 150 -5.21 9.14 1.44
CA ALA A 150 -6.17 8.03 1.37
C ALA A 150 -5.69 6.94 0.40
N PHE A 151 -5.43 7.28 -0.86
CA PHE A 151 -4.98 6.24 -1.80
C PHE A 151 -3.57 5.74 -1.50
N SER A 152 -2.65 6.59 -1.01
CA SER A 152 -1.25 6.19 -0.73
C SER A 152 -1.13 5.15 0.38
N THR A 153 -2.19 4.95 1.15
CA THR A 153 -2.30 3.93 2.21
C THR A 153 -3.35 2.87 1.89
N SER A 154 -3.84 2.82 0.65
CA SER A 154 -4.83 1.86 0.16
C SER A 154 -6.19 1.92 0.90
N THR A 155 -6.67 3.12 1.23
CA THR A 155 -8.03 3.32 1.77
C THR A 155 -9.06 2.59 0.90
N HIS A 156 -9.98 1.90 1.54
CA HIS A 156 -10.97 1.03 0.92
C HIS A 156 -12.26 1.01 1.75
N GLY A 157 -13.32 0.51 1.13
CA GLY A 157 -14.64 0.37 1.74
C GLY A 157 -15.04 -1.09 1.85
N SER A 158 -16.29 -1.35 1.48
CA SER A 158 -16.88 -2.69 1.51
C SER A 158 -17.63 -3.03 0.22
N ASP A 159 -17.30 -2.37 -0.90
CA ASP A 159 -17.86 -2.70 -2.21
C ASP A 159 -17.18 -3.96 -2.75
N VAL A 160 -17.92 -5.06 -2.79
CA VAL A 160 -17.41 -6.40 -3.13
C VAL A 160 -16.87 -6.46 -4.56
N ASN A 161 -17.42 -5.62 -5.46
CA ASN A 161 -17.12 -5.68 -6.88
C ASN A 161 -16.05 -4.67 -7.31
N LEU A 162 -15.64 -3.76 -6.42
CA LEU A 162 -14.67 -2.73 -6.73
C LEU A 162 -13.42 -2.81 -5.84
N PRO A 163 -12.24 -2.51 -6.40
CA PRO A 163 -11.00 -2.44 -5.65
C PRO A 163 -10.95 -1.21 -4.71
N PRO A 164 -9.92 -1.14 -3.82
CA PRO A 164 -9.61 0.07 -3.06
C PRO A 164 -9.50 1.35 -3.89
N LEU A 165 -9.59 2.49 -3.21
CA LEU A 165 -9.61 3.83 -3.81
C LEU A 165 -8.39 4.10 -4.72
N CYS A 166 -7.23 3.51 -4.42
CA CYS A 166 -6.02 3.66 -5.23
C CYS A 166 -6.15 3.18 -6.67
N ASP A 167 -7.05 2.22 -6.93
CA ASP A 167 -7.23 1.67 -8.26
C ASP A 167 -8.06 2.59 -9.17
N LEU A 168 -8.80 3.55 -8.60
CA LEU A 168 -9.50 4.60 -9.34
C LEU A 168 -8.55 5.63 -9.97
N VAL A 169 -7.30 5.69 -9.51
CA VAL A 169 -6.30 6.63 -10.01
C VAL A 169 -5.88 6.24 -11.43
N GLN A 170 -6.16 7.13 -12.39
CA GLN A 170 -5.81 6.98 -13.80
C GLN A 170 -4.46 7.63 -14.13
N ALA A 171 -4.09 8.69 -13.42
CA ALA A 171 -2.80 9.33 -13.54
C ALA A 171 -2.37 10.06 -12.25
N VAL A 172 -1.06 10.20 -12.06
CA VAL A 172 -0.43 10.89 -10.94
C VAL A 172 0.54 11.95 -11.47
N HIS A 173 0.45 13.17 -10.94
CA HIS A 173 1.45 14.21 -11.11
C HIS A 173 2.32 14.27 -9.84
N LEU A 174 3.57 13.82 -9.97
CA LEU A 174 4.54 13.64 -8.88
C LEU A 174 5.64 14.70 -8.97
N VAL A 175 6.05 15.26 -7.82
CA VAL A 175 7.30 16.01 -7.66
C VAL A 175 8.28 15.14 -6.87
N THR A 176 9.42 14.82 -7.48
CA THR A 176 10.44 13.93 -6.92
C THR A 176 11.79 14.64 -6.76
N GLU A 177 12.88 13.89 -6.58
CA GLU A 177 14.25 14.38 -6.36
C GLU A 177 14.61 15.58 -7.24
N ASN A 178 15.28 16.57 -6.65
CA ASN A 178 15.65 17.83 -7.30
C ASN A 178 14.45 18.60 -7.91
N GLY A 179 13.24 18.34 -7.40
CA GLY A 179 11.99 18.95 -7.85
C GLY A 179 11.58 18.54 -9.27
N GLN A 180 12.09 17.42 -9.79
CA GLN A 180 11.65 16.91 -11.08
C GLN A 180 10.16 16.58 -11.04
N GLU A 181 9.41 17.13 -11.99
CA GLU A 181 8.01 16.79 -12.20
C GLU A 181 7.88 15.55 -13.09
N ILE A 182 7.01 14.62 -12.72
CA ILE A 182 6.71 13.40 -13.48
C ILE A 182 5.19 13.22 -13.58
N TRP A 183 4.70 13.09 -14.80
CA TRP A 183 3.35 12.60 -15.10
C TRP A 183 3.39 11.09 -15.30
N ILE A 184 2.62 10.35 -14.50
CA ILE A 184 2.60 8.88 -14.50
C ILE A 184 1.19 8.41 -14.84
N GLU A 185 1.05 7.56 -15.85
CA GLU A 185 -0.22 6.90 -16.22
C GLU A 185 0.03 5.45 -16.67
N ALA A 186 -1.03 4.65 -16.78
CA ALA A 186 -0.91 3.27 -17.25
C ALA A 186 -0.55 3.22 -18.74
N ALA A 187 0.33 2.30 -19.14
CA ALA A 187 0.61 2.06 -20.56
C ALA A 187 -0.49 1.22 -21.25
N SER A 188 -1.12 0.30 -20.52
CA SER A 188 -2.14 -0.60 -21.08
C SER A 188 -3.47 0.10 -21.36
N GLN A 189 -3.74 1.20 -20.65
CA GLN A 189 -4.93 2.03 -20.78
C GLN A 189 -4.54 3.50 -20.62
N SER A 190 -3.69 3.98 -21.52
CA SER A 190 -3.19 5.35 -21.49
C SER A 190 -4.34 6.35 -21.44
N LEU A 191 -4.26 7.26 -20.48
CA LEU A 191 -5.20 8.36 -20.34
C LEU A 191 -5.00 9.37 -21.48
N THR A 192 -3.75 9.58 -21.89
CA THR A 192 -3.37 10.61 -22.86
C THR A 192 -2.55 10.04 -24.02
N ASN A 193 -2.62 10.69 -25.18
CA ASN A 193 -1.84 10.31 -26.37
C ASN A 193 -1.17 11.49 -27.10
N ASN A 194 -1.36 12.72 -26.61
CA ASN A 194 -0.72 13.91 -27.15
C ASN A 194 0.08 14.64 -26.07
N ASP A 195 1.39 14.41 -26.08
CA ASP A 195 2.36 14.92 -25.13
C ASP A 195 2.51 16.45 -25.13
N ALA A 196 2.28 17.11 -26.27
CA ALA A 196 2.36 18.57 -26.39
C ALA A 196 1.13 19.22 -25.74
N LEU A 197 -0.07 18.73 -26.08
CA LEU A 197 -1.31 19.18 -25.47
C LEU A 197 -1.36 18.85 -23.98
N LEU A 198 -0.81 17.72 -23.55
CA LEU A 198 -0.73 17.38 -22.14
C LEU A 198 0.13 18.40 -21.37
N ARG A 199 1.32 18.74 -21.89
CA ARG A 199 2.17 19.76 -21.26
C ARG A 199 1.47 21.12 -21.18
N GLU A 200 0.77 21.51 -22.24
CA GLU A 200 -0.02 22.74 -22.24
C GLU A 200 -1.15 22.71 -21.21
N ALA A 201 -1.91 21.60 -21.15
CA ALA A 201 -3.05 21.43 -20.24
C ALA A 201 -2.63 21.44 -18.77
N LEU A 202 -1.50 20.80 -18.44
CA LEU A 202 -0.88 20.81 -17.11
C LEU A 202 -0.16 22.13 -16.82
N GLN A 203 0.01 22.96 -17.84
CA GLN A 203 0.88 24.12 -17.84
C GLN A 203 2.33 23.81 -17.49
N ALA A 204 2.74 22.54 -17.61
CA ALA A 204 3.92 21.86 -17.07
C ALA A 204 5.28 22.40 -17.55
N CYS A 205 6.34 22.09 -16.78
CA CYS A 205 7.71 22.45 -17.15
C CYS A 205 8.06 21.91 -18.54
N PRO A 206 8.98 22.57 -19.26
CA PRO A 206 9.57 21.99 -20.47
C PRO A 206 10.18 20.60 -20.22
N ASP A 207 10.73 20.36 -19.04
CA ASP A 207 11.38 19.11 -18.62
C ASP A 207 10.45 18.12 -17.90
N LEU A 208 9.12 18.33 -17.93
CA LEU A 208 8.16 17.33 -17.43
C LEU A 208 8.42 15.98 -18.09
N GLN A 209 8.68 14.97 -17.26
CA GLN A 209 8.80 13.59 -17.70
C GLN A 209 7.39 12.98 -17.78
N ILE A 210 7.03 12.42 -18.93
CA ILE A 210 5.79 11.66 -19.10
C ILE A 210 6.16 10.18 -19.15
N MET A 211 5.64 9.42 -18.20
CA MET A 211 5.89 7.99 -18.05
C MET A 211 4.57 7.23 -18.14
N ARG A 212 4.38 6.54 -19.26
CA ARG A 212 3.28 5.59 -19.46
C ARG A 212 3.80 4.20 -19.10
N ASP A 213 3.51 3.75 -17.89
CA ASP A 213 4.08 2.52 -17.32
C ASP A 213 3.14 1.95 -16.25
N ASN A 214 2.65 0.73 -16.47
CA ASN A 214 1.69 0.09 -15.56
C ASN A 214 2.31 -0.19 -14.19
N ASP A 215 3.55 -0.65 -14.14
CA ASP A 215 4.22 -1.02 -12.91
C ASP A 215 4.56 0.21 -12.09
N LEU A 216 4.98 1.30 -12.75
CA LEU A 216 5.23 2.56 -12.07
C LEU A 216 3.94 3.15 -11.49
N LEU A 217 2.84 3.18 -12.25
CA LEU A 217 1.55 3.64 -11.73
C LEU A 217 1.10 2.78 -10.55
N ASN A 218 1.13 1.45 -10.70
CA ASN A 218 0.76 0.50 -9.64
C ASN A 218 1.68 0.58 -8.41
N SER A 219 2.89 1.15 -8.55
CA SER A 219 3.81 1.37 -7.43
C SER A 219 3.56 2.69 -6.71
N VAL A 220 3.35 3.78 -7.45
CA VAL A 220 3.26 5.14 -6.88
C VAL A 220 1.95 5.37 -6.13
N VAL A 221 0.85 4.71 -6.54
CA VAL A 221 -0.47 4.87 -5.92
C VAL A 221 -0.56 4.25 -4.52
N VAL A 222 0.34 3.33 -4.15
CA VAL A 222 0.50 2.87 -2.75
C VAL A 222 1.98 2.92 -2.43
N SER A 223 2.46 4.12 -2.14
CA SER A 223 3.89 4.40 -1.98
C SER A 223 4.27 4.83 -0.58
N MET A 224 3.28 5.11 0.29
CA MET A 224 3.50 5.75 1.58
C MET A 224 4.42 6.97 1.41
N GLY A 225 4.23 7.77 0.34
CA GLY A 225 5.02 8.97 0.04
C GLY A 225 6.50 8.75 -0.31
N ARG A 226 6.95 7.53 -0.55
CA ARG A 226 8.39 7.23 -0.72
C ARG A 226 8.97 7.67 -2.07
N PHE A 227 8.13 7.82 -3.10
CA PHE A 227 8.54 8.23 -4.45
C PHE A 227 8.72 9.75 -4.60
N GLY A 228 8.20 10.54 -3.66
CA GLY A 228 8.14 11.99 -3.74
C GLY A 228 6.82 12.53 -3.18
N ILE A 229 6.50 13.77 -3.53
CA ILE A 229 5.25 14.42 -3.13
C ILE A 229 4.31 14.45 -4.33
N ILE A 230 3.15 13.80 -4.18
CA ILE A 230 2.10 13.86 -5.20
C ILE A 230 1.46 15.25 -5.15
N TYR A 231 1.45 15.94 -6.27
CA TYR A 231 0.83 17.26 -6.43
C TYR A 231 -0.65 17.14 -6.80
N ALA A 232 -0.99 16.29 -7.76
CA ALA A 232 -2.34 16.13 -8.28
C ALA A 232 -2.57 14.71 -8.83
N VAL A 233 -3.83 14.31 -8.95
CA VAL A 233 -4.24 13.02 -9.52
C VAL A 233 -5.46 13.15 -10.40
N VAL A 234 -5.55 12.27 -11.40
CA VAL A 234 -6.78 12.08 -12.18
C VAL A 234 -7.48 10.82 -11.67
N LEU A 235 -8.73 10.95 -11.27
CA LEU A 235 -9.57 9.87 -10.77
C LEU A 235 -10.66 9.52 -11.78
N GLU A 236 -10.92 8.22 -11.94
CA GLU A 236 -12.16 7.74 -12.53
C GLU A 236 -13.30 7.87 -11.51
N VAL A 237 -14.37 8.53 -11.92
CA VAL A 237 -15.60 8.73 -11.14
C VAL A 237 -16.81 8.21 -11.92
N THR A 238 -17.93 8.00 -11.23
CA THR A 238 -19.18 7.48 -11.84
C THR A 238 -20.31 8.52 -11.78
N THR A 239 -21.39 8.33 -12.53
CA THR A 239 -22.67 9.02 -12.29
C THR A 239 -23.10 8.87 -10.83
N LEU A 240 -23.73 9.90 -10.27
CA LEU A 240 -24.20 9.95 -8.89
C LEU A 240 -24.98 8.70 -8.50
N LEU A 241 -24.61 8.13 -7.35
CA LEU A 241 -25.21 6.92 -6.80
C LEU A 241 -26.04 7.25 -5.56
N HIS A 242 -27.25 6.71 -5.51
CA HIS A 242 -28.02 6.60 -4.28
C HIS A 242 -27.98 5.15 -3.81
N ILE A 243 -27.78 4.97 -2.51
CA ILE A 243 -27.55 3.68 -1.89
C ILE A 243 -28.62 3.45 -0.82
N ALA A 244 -29.21 2.25 -0.84
CA ALA A 244 -30.03 1.73 0.24
C ALA A 244 -29.22 0.74 1.08
N GLU A 245 -29.33 0.79 2.40
CA GLU A 245 -28.69 -0.11 3.35
C GLU A 245 -29.75 -0.84 4.19
N PHE A 246 -29.51 -2.13 4.40
CA PHE A 246 -30.25 -2.95 5.33
C PHE A 246 -29.30 -3.85 6.13
N ALA A 247 -29.58 -4.01 7.42
CA ALA A 247 -28.82 -4.87 8.31
C ALA A 247 -29.73 -5.93 8.93
N GLN A 248 -29.21 -7.15 9.08
CA GLN A 248 -29.84 -8.20 9.87
C GLN A 248 -28.87 -8.76 10.90
N LYS A 249 -29.35 -9.09 12.10
CA LYS A 249 -28.52 -9.75 13.11
C LYS A 249 -28.53 -11.26 12.94
N MET A 250 -27.37 -11.88 13.14
CA MET A 250 -27.17 -13.33 13.12
C MET A 250 -26.05 -13.71 14.08
N ALA A 251 -25.94 -14.99 14.45
CA ALA A 251 -24.78 -15.47 15.20
C ALA A 251 -23.56 -15.61 14.27
N TRP A 252 -22.37 -15.20 14.75
CA TRP A 252 -21.11 -15.37 14.01
C TRP A 252 -20.88 -16.83 13.60
N THR A 253 -21.27 -17.80 14.44
CA THR A 253 -21.11 -19.23 14.13
C THR A 253 -21.86 -19.65 12.88
N GLU A 254 -23.05 -19.10 12.63
CA GLU A 254 -23.84 -19.39 11.42
C GLU A 254 -23.17 -18.78 10.19
N ILE A 255 -22.72 -17.52 10.31
CA ILE A 255 -22.01 -16.80 9.25
C ILE A 255 -20.69 -17.51 8.91
N ALA A 256 -19.88 -17.84 9.91
CA ALA A 256 -18.59 -18.50 9.74
C ALA A 256 -18.74 -19.86 9.04
N ASN A 257 -19.72 -20.68 9.45
CA ASN A 257 -20.01 -21.96 8.80
C ASN A 257 -20.40 -21.81 7.33
N ALA A 258 -21.11 -20.74 6.98
CA ALA A 258 -21.44 -20.43 5.59
C ALA A 258 -20.22 -19.94 4.80
N LEU A 259 -19.43 -19.02 5.37
CA LEU A 259 -18.22 -18.49 4.73
C LEU A 259 -17.16 -19.57 4.48
N VAL A 260 -17.01 -20.55 5.38
CA VAL A 260 -16.09 -21.70 5.18
C VAL A 260 -16.40 -22.46 3.89
N GLN A 261 -17.67 -22.56 3.47
CA GLN A 261 -18.07 -23.28 2.26
C GLN A 261 -17.68 -22.55 0.96
N GLY A 262 -17.45 -21.23 1.07
CA GLY A 262 -17.01 -20.37 -0.02
C GLY A 262 -15.49 -20.29 -0.19
N VAL A 263 -14.71 -20.76 0.78
CA VAL A 263 -13.24 -20.68 0.74
C VAL A 263 -12.68 -21.28 -0.55
N GLY A 264 -11.84 -20.51 -1.24
CA GLY A 264 -11.22 -20.89 -2.51
C GLY A 264 -12.16 -20.91 -3.72
N ARG A 265 -13.44 -20.53 -3.58
CA ARG A 265 -14.37 -20.38 -4.70
C ARG A 265 -14.27 -18.98 -5.30
N GLY A 266 -14.48 -18.88 -6.62
CA GLY A 266 -14.49 -17.60 -7.32
C GLY A 266 -15.53 -16.61 -6.79
N SER A 267 -15.35 -15.33 -7.13
CA SER A 267 -16.15 -14.20 -6.62
C SER A 267 -17.68 -14.37 -6.73
N SER A 268 -18.18 -15.08 -7.75
CA SER A 268 -19.61 -15.34 -7.93
C SER A 268 -20.21 -16.38 -6.97
N GLU A 269 -19.39 -17.24 -6.38
CA GLU A 269 -19.85 -18.35 -5.52
C GLU A 269 -19.40 -18.21 -4.06
N VAL A 270 -18.43 -17.35 -3.77
CA VAL A 270 -17.77 -17.24 -2.47
C VAL A 270 -18.72 -16.92 -1.31
N PHE A 271 -19.88 -16.31 -1.59
CA PHE A 271 -20.91 -16.00 -0.59
C PHE A 271 -22.18 -16.84 -0.74
N GLY A 272 -22.21 -17.86 -1.60
CA GLY A 272 -23.43 -18.60 -1.95
C GLY A 272 -24.14 -19.21 -0.73
N ALA A 273 -23.42 -19.92 0.13
CA ALA A 273 -23.99 -20.47 1.35
C ALA A 273 -24.44 -19.39 2.35
N LEU A 274 -23.78 -18.22 2.36
CA LEU A 274 -24.20 -17.10 3.19
C LEU A 274 -25.53 -16.53 2.68
N HIS A 275 -25.67 -16.38 1.35
CA HIS A 275 -26.88 -15.86 0.71
C HIS A 275 -28.13 -16.66 1.09
N GLU A 276 -28.03 -17.98 1.24
CA GLU A 276 -29.15 -18.84 1.69
C GLU A 276 -29.65 -18.51 3.10
N LEU A 277 -28.83 -17.86 3.93
CA LEU A 277 -29.18 -17.43 5.28
C LEU A 277 -29.70 -15.98 5.33
N LEU A 278 -29.58 -15.22 4.24
CA LEU A 278 -29.92 -13.80 4.22
C LEU A 278 -31.38 -13.58 3.82
N ARG A 279 -32.07 -12.70 4.57
CA ARG A 279 -33.44 -12.29 4.23
C ARG A 279 -33.45 -11.23 3.15
N ASP A 280 -34.57 -11.07 2.47
CA ASP A 280 -34.78 -9.94 1.57
C ASP A 280 -34.84 -8.61 2.35
N PRO A 281 -34.33 -7.50 1.80
CA PRO A 281 -34.47 -6.19 2.41
C PRO A 281 -35.92 -5.67 2.32
N PRO A 282 -36.34 -4.74 3.20
CA PRO A 282 -37.66 -4.12 3.12
C PRO A 282 -37.94 -3.50 1.75
N SER A 283 -39.14 -3.71 1.20
CA SER A 283 -39.54 -3.19 -0.11
C SER A 283 -39.49 -1.66 -0.20
N ASP A 284 -39.68 -0.96 0.92
CA ASP A 284 -39.68 0.51 0.99
C ASP A 284 -38.30 1.12 0.66
N LEU A 285 -37.24 0.32 0.73
CA LEU A 285 -35.91 0.71 0.30
C LEU A 285 -35.80 0.87 -1.22
N GLN A 286 -36.68 0.24 -1.99
CA GLN A 286 -36.75 0.35 -3.46
C GLN A 286 -35.40 0.07 -4.14
N ILE A 287 -34.77 -1.03 -3.75
CA ILE A 287 -33.50 -1.48 -4.33
C ILE A 287 -33.63 -1.71 -5.84
N LEU A 288 -32.53 -1.55 -6.56
CA LEU A 288 -32.41 -1.94 -7.96
C LEU A 288 -31.91 -3.40 -8.04
N GLY A 289 -32.61 -4.23 -8.81
CA GLY A 289 -32.29 -5.65 -8.96
C GLY A 289 -32.92 -6.54 -7.89
N THR A 290 -32.26 -7.64 -7.57
CA THR A 290 -32.66 -8.64 -6.58
C THR A 290 -31.94 -8.41 -5.24
N ALA A 291 -32.37 -9.13 -4.20
CA ALA A 291 -31.71 -9.07 -2.89
C ALA A 291 -30.23 -9.49 -2.91
N LEU A 292 -29.80 -10.25 -3.92
CA LEU A 292 -28.42 -10.70 -4.08
C LEU A 292 -27.55 -9.71 -4.88
N ASP A 293 -28.15 -8.75 -5.57
CA ASP A 293 -27.45 -7.72 -6.34
C ASP A 293 -26.90 -6.58 -5.45
N TYR A 294 -26.59 -6.89 -4.19
CA TYR A 294 -25.95 -5.92 -3.31
C TYR A 294 -24.54 -5.62 -3.83
N ARG A 295 -24.15 -4.35 -3.68
CA ARG A 295 -22.78 -3.93 -3.98
C ARG A 295 -21.87 -4.06 -2.78
N TYR A 296 -22.42 -3.88 -1.58
CA TYR A 296 -21.63 -3.81 -0.36
C TYR A 296 -22.01 -4.91 0.61
N LEU A 297 -21.02 -5.54 1.22
CA LEU A 297 -21.18 -6.51 2.31
C LEU A 297 -20.23 -6.17 3.46
N GLU A 298 -20.79 -5.97 4.64
CA GLU A 298 -20.05 -5.65 5.86
C GLU A 298 -20.65 -6.43 7.04
N LEU A 299 -19.80 -7.09 7.82
CA LEU A 299 -20.18 -7.80 9.04
C LEU A 299 -19.62 -7.02 10.22
N VAL A 300 -20.47 -6.63 11.17
CA VAL A 300 -20.01 -5.86 12.33
C VAL A 300 -20.55 -6.46 13.61
N PHE A 301 -19.70 -6.63 14.62
CA PHE A 301 -20.06 -7.21 15.90
C PHE A 301 -19.10 -6.77 17.02
N SER A 302 -19.51 -6.98 18.26
CA SER A 302 -18.64 -6.73 19.40
C SER A 302 -17.52 -7.78 19.44
N SER A 303 -16.30 -7.33 19.71
CA SER A 303 -15.16 -8.23 19.94
C SER A 303 -15.38 -9.22 21.09
N ARG A 304 -16.32 -8.93 22.01
CA ARG A 304 -16.64 -9.78 23.18
C ARG A 304 -18.02 -10.44 23.08
N ASN A 305 -18.73 -10.27 21.98
CA ASN A 305 -20.04 -10.90 21.78
C ASN A 305 -20.19 -11.39 20.33
N ALA A 306 -20.03 -12.70 20.15
CA ALA A 306 -20.16 -13.38 18.86
C ALA A 306 -21.61 -13.80 18.53
N SER A 307 -22.56 -13.67 19.46
CA SER A 307 -23.96 -14.08 19.20
C SER A 307 -24.74 -13.03 18.41
N GLU A 308 -24.24 -11.80 18.33
CA GLU A 308 -24.89 -10.69 17.63
C GLU A 308 -23.95 -10.05 16.61
N CYS A 309 -24.10 -10.47 15.35
CA CYS A 309 -23.41 -9.90 14.21
C CYS A 309 -24.38 -9.27 13.23
N TRP A 310 -24.21 -7.98 12.98
CA TRP A 310 -24.95 -7.23 11.98
C TRP A 310 -24.36 -7.48 10.60
N VAL A 311 -25.07 -8.25 9.78
CA VAL A 311 -24.79 -8.43 8.36
C VAL A 311 -25.43 -7.27 7.61
N ARG A 312 -24.63 -6.27 7.25
CA ARG A 312 -25.06 -5.09 6.49
C ARG A 312 -24.84 -5.34 5.01
N ARG A 313 -25.88 -5.09 4.23
CA ARG A 313 -25.83 -5.08 2.78
C ARG A 313 -26.29 -3.74 2.25
N ARG A 314 -25.71 -3.30 1.13
CA ARG A 314 -26.12 -2.07 0.46
C ARG A 314 -26.32 -2.27 -1.04
N TRP A 315 -27.36 -1.66 -1.58
CA TRP A 315 -27.76 -1.74 -2.98
C TRP A 315 -27.85 -0.36 -3.61
N VAL A 316 -27.71 -0.29 -4.94
CA VAL A 316 -28.15 0.89 -5.68
C VAL A 316 -29.67 0.98 -5.61
N THR A 317 -30.21 2.20 -5.58
CA THR A 317 -31.64 2.49 -5.58
C THR A 317 -31.93 3.63 -6.53
N GLN A 318 -33.08 3.57 -7.20
CA GLN A 318 -33.56 4.66 -8.06
C GLN A 318 -34.31 5.73 -7.27
N ASN A 319 -34.78 5.40 -6.06
CA ASN A 319 -35.39 6.38 -5.18
C ASN A 319 -34.29 7.28 -4.60
N THR A 320 -34.34 8.56 -4.92
CA THR A 320 -33.35 9.55 -4.50
C THR A 320 -33.73 10.29 -3.22
N ALA A 321 -34.91 10.03 -2.66
CA ALA A 321 -35.34 10.62 -1.41
C ALA A 321 -34.61 9.95 -0.24
N ASP A 322 -33.97 10.78 0.58
CA ASP A 322 -33.37 10.37 1.84
C ASP A 322 -34.42 9.71 2.74
N TYR A 323 -33.99 8.64 3.42
CA TYR A 323 -34.82 7.85 4.31
C TYR A 323 -33.97 7.34 5.47
N ASN A 324 -34.31 7.73 6.70
CA ASN A 324 -33.57 7.41 7.93
C ASN A 324 -32.06 7.75 7.87
N VAL A 325 -31.74 8.93 7.32
CA VAL A 325 -30.37 9.45 7.18
C VAL A 325 -30.08 10.56 8.19
N GLU A 326 -30.81 10.58 9.29
CA GLU A 326 -30.63 11.60 10.32
C GLU A 326 -29.21 11.54 10.91
N PRO A 327 -28.62 12.69 11.30
CA PRO A 327 -27.36 12.71 12.01
C PRO A 327 -27.48 11.86 13.28
N SER A 328 -26.75 10.75 13.34
CA SER A 328 -26.65 9.98 14.56
C SER A 328 -25.75 10.75 15.53
N SER A 329 -26.28 11.18 16.67
CA SER A 329 -25.43 11.69 17.75
C SER A 329 -24.53 10.55 18.23
N ASP A 330 -23.23 10.62 17.92
CA ASP A 330 -22.27 9.61 18.41
C ASP A 330 -22.23 9.67 19.95
N PHE A 331 -22.62 8.55 20.58
CA PHE A 331 -22.60 8.38 22.03
C PHE A 331 -21.23 8.69 22.63
N LEU A 332 -20.14 8.34 21.93
CA LEU A 332 -18.78 8.59 22.37
C LEU A 332 -18.44 10.10 22.36
N CYS A 333 -19.20 10.89 21.60
CA CYS A 333 -19.15 12.35 21.60
C CYS A 333 -20.08 13.01 22.62
N HIS A 334 -21.10 12.30 23.12
CA HIS A 334 -22.15 12.92 23.89
C HIS A 334 -21.75 13.17 25.35
N ARG A 335 -21.47 14.43 25.70
CA ARG A 335 -20.97 14.86 27.01
C ARG A 335 -21.89 14.51 28.18
N GLY A 336 -23.19 14.78 28.02
CA GLY A 336 -24.19 14.47 29.07
C GLY A 336 -24.31 12.98 29.37
N VAL A 337 -23.91 12.13 28.42
CA VAL A 337 -23.92 10.69 28.57
C VAL A 337 -22.65 10.20 29.28
N GLY A 338 -21.50 10.84 29.03
CA GLY A 338 -20.25 10.58 29.77
C GLY A 338 -20.40 10.76 31.29
N ASN A 339 -21.12 11.79 31.74
CA ASN A 339 -21.40 12.01 33.16
C ASN A 339 -22.25 10.86 33.75
N GLY A 340 -23.28 10.43 33.03
CA GLY A 340 -24.12 9.30 33.43
C GLY A 340 -23.32 8.00 33.55
N VAL A 341 -22.43 7.73 32.60
CA VAL A 341 -21.55 6.55 32.62
C VAL A 341 -20.65 6.55 33.86
N LEU A 342 -20.01 7.67 34.18
CA LEU A 342 -19.13 7.77 35.35
C LEU A 342 -19.88 7.61 36.68
N ILE A 343 -21.04 8.25 36.82
CA ILE A 343 -21.86 8.15 38.04
C ILE A 343 -22.37 6.71 38.22
N ALA A 344 -22.85 6.09 37.14
CA ALA A 344 -23.32 4.70 37.18
C ALA A 344 -22.18 3.74 37.53
N ALA A 345 -21.01 3.90 36.92
CA ALA A 345 -19.83 3.09 37.23
C ALA A 345 -19.37 3.29 38.69
N GLY A 346 -19.38 4.53 39.19
CA GLY A 346 -19.10 4.82 40.60
C GLY A 346 -20.07 4.11 41.55
N ALA A 347 -21.37 4.18 41.28
CA ALA A 347 -22.40 3.48 42.07
C ALA A 347 -22.23 1.96 42.02
N ALA A 348 -21.90 1.39 40.86
CA ALA A 348 -21.61 -0.03 40.73
C ALA A 348 -20.37 -0.45 41.55
N LEU A 349 -19.30 0.36 41.52
CA LEU A 349 -18.10 0.12 42.34
C LEU A 349 -18.39 0.22 43.84
N TYR A 350 -19.29 1.11 44.27
CA TYR A 350 -19.74 1.15 45.66
C TYR A 350 -20.44 -0.13 46.10
N GLY A 351 -21.37 -0.63 45.29
CA GLY A 351 -22.05 -1.90 45.54
C GLY A 351 -21.05 -3.06 45.62
N TYR A 352 -20.11 -3.11 44.66
CA TYR A 352 -19.06 -4.12 44.61
C TYR A 352 -18.11 -4.06 45.81
N ALA A 353 -17.72 -2.86 46.26
CA ALA A 353 -16.88 -2.69 47.45
C ALA A 353 -17.51 -3.31 48.70
N GLY A 354 -18.84 -3.22 48.83
CA GLY A 354 -19.59 -3.88 49.90
C GLY A 354 -19.47 -5.41 49.87
N LEU A 355 -19.50 -6.01 48.68
CA LEU A 355 -19.30 -7.45 48.51
C LEU A 355 -17.85 -7.86 48.82
N VAL A 356 -16.87 -7.08 48.36
CA VAL A 356 -15.43 -7.34 48.61
C VAL A 356 -15.07 -7.21 50.09
N ALA A 357 -15.68 -6.24 50.80
CA ALA A 357 -15.47 -6.03 52.24
C ALA A 357 -15.85 -7.25 53.09
N ALA A 358 -16.71 -8.14 52.57
CA ALA A 358 -17.09 -9.39 53.24
C ALA A 358 -15.95 -10.43 53.29
N VAL A 359 -14.87 -10.26 52.53
CA VAL A 359 -13.69 -11.14 52.60
C VAL A 359 -12.78 -10.71 53.78
N PRO A 360 -12.51 -11.60 54.76
CA PRO A 360 -11.77 -11.23 55.97
C PRO A 360 -10.38 -10.65 55.70
N VAL A 361 -10.04 -9.58 56.43
CA VAL A 361 -8.74 -8.86 56.43
C VAL A 361 -8.40 -8.20 55.08
N VAL A 362 -8.14 -8.97 54.04
CA VAL A 362 -7.73 -8.45 52.72
C VAL A 362 -8.85 -7.75 51.97
N GLY A 363 -10.10 -8.21 52.12
CA GLY A 363 -11.26 -7.58 51.49
C GLY A 363 -11.54 -6.18 52.01
N ALA A 364 -11.35 -5.94 53.31
CA ALA A 364 -11.57 -4.64 53.94
C ALA A 364 -10.58 -3.56 53.44
N PHE A 365 -9.30 -3.92 53.25
CA PHE A 365 -8.33 -3.00 52.64
C PHE A 365 -8.66 -2.76 51.16
N LYS A 366 -9.00 -3.81 50.42
CA LYS A 366 -9.36 -3.68 49.01
C LYS A 366 -10.62 -2.85 48.80
N SER A 367 -11.64 -2.99 49.65
CA SER A 367 -12.87 -2.21 49.56
C SER A 367 -12.63 -0.70 49.72
N ILE A 368 -11.65 -0.29 50.52
CA ILE A 368 -11.26 1.13 50.66
C ILE A 368 -10.68 1.66 49.35
N GLU A 369 -9.83 0.89 48.67
CA GLU A 369 -9.31 1.26 47.34
C GLU A 369 -10.43 1.39 46.30
N ILE A 370 -11.39 0.45 46.30
CA ILE A 370 -12.52 0.45 45.38
C ILE A 370 -13.41 1.69 45.61
N ILE A 371 -13.69 2.03 46.87
CA ILE A 371 -14.43 3.24 47.25
C ILE A 371 -13.69 4.51 46.81
N ALA A 372 -12.36 4.56 46.96
CA ALA A 372 -11.57 5.70 46.51
C ALA A 372 -11.70 5.91 44.99
N ARG A 373 -11.66 4.83 44.19
CA ARG A 373 -11.90 4.91 42.75
C ARG A 373 -13.32 5.32 42.39
N ALA A 374 -14.33 4.81 43.10
CA ALA A 374 -15.72 5.21 42.89
C ALA A 374 -15.92 6.73 43.11
N ASN A 375 -15.27 7.27 44.14
CA ASN A 375 -15.24 8.72 44.40
C ASN A 375 -14.53 9.49 43.29
N GLU A 376 -13.41 8.98 42.80
CA GLU A 376 -12.66 9.61 41.70
C GLU A 376 -13.50 9.69 40.41
N LEU A 377 -14.22 8.62 40.04
CA LEU A 377 -15.13 8.64 38.89
C LEU A 377 -16.25 9.66 39.07
N THR A 378 -16.86 9.71 40.25
CA THR A 378 -17.92 10.66 40.57
C THR A 378 -17.42 12.11 40.51
N ALA A 379 -16.19 12.36 41.00
CA ALA A 379 -15.56 13.68 40.92
C ALA A 379 -15.28 14.08 39.46
N ARG A 380 -14.78 13.15 38.64
CA ARG A 380 -14.54 13.38 37.20
C ARG A 380 -15.83 13.69 36.41
N ALA A 381 -16.99 13.24 36.88
CA ALA A 381 -18.28 13.56 36.25
C ALA A 381 -18.65 15.06 36.32
N SER A 382 -17.91 15.86 37.09
CA SER A 382 -18.05 17.32 37.14
C SER A 382 -17.20 18.05 36.08
N ASP A 383 -16.32 17.36 35.35
CA ASP A 383 -15.47 17.95 34.31
C ASP A 383 -16.29 18.24 33.03
N SER A 384 -16.44 19.53 32.70
CA SER A 384 -17.16 19.98 31.51
C SER A 384 -16.48 19.67 30.17
N HIS A 385 -15.22 19.22 30.19
CA HIS A 385 -14.42 18.90 29.00
C HIS A 385 -14.36 17.40 28.69
N LEU A 386 -14.93 16.54 29.52
CA LEU A 386 -14.86 15.09 29.34
C LEU A 386 -15.81 14.60 28.24
N THR A 387 -15.28 13.80 27.31
CA THR A 387 -16.08 13.14 26.26
C THR A 387 -16.65 11.82 26.73
N GLY A 388 -17.72 11.33 26.08
CA GLY A 388 -18.36 10.06 26.42
C GLY A 388 -17.38 8.87 26.36
N GLY A 389 -16.54 8.83 25.33
CA GLY A 389 -15.50 7.80 25.21
C GLY A 389 -14.41 7.88 26.29
N ALA A 390 -13.98 9.09 26.69
CA ALA A 390 -13.01 9.25 27.78
C ALA A 390 -13.60 8.85 29.14
N ALA A 391 -14.87 9.18 29.37
CA ALA A 391 -15.64 8.73 30.53
C ALA A 391 -15.75 7.20 30.58
N LEU A 392 -16.10 6.56 29.46
CA LEU A 392 -16.20 5.12 29.36
C LEU A 392 -14.84 4.43 29.59
N ALA A 393 -13.75 4.97 29.03
CA ALA A 393 -12.41 4.45 29.27
C ALA A 393 -11.99 4.55 30.74
N ALA A 394 -12.26 5.68 31.40
CA ALA A 394 -12.00 5.86 32.82
C ALA A 394 -12.81 4.88 33.68
N ALA A 395 -14.09 4.70 33.38
CA ALA A 395 -14.97 3.77 34.07
C ALA A 395 -14.48 2.32 33.94
N LEU A 396 -14.17 1.85 32.72
CA LEU A 396 -13.68 0.50 32.46
C LEU A 396 -12.34 0.23 33.14
N ASN A 397 -11.38 1.15 33.05
CA ASN A 397 -10.09 1.01 33.74
C ASN A 397 -10.26 0.94 35.27
N ALA A 398 -11.15 1.75 35.84
CA ALA A 398 -11.44 1.71 37.27
C ALA A 398 -12.10 0.39 37.69
N MET A 399 -13.01 -0.15 36.87
CA MET A 399 -13.63 -1.47 37.09
C MET A 399 -12.60 -2.60 37.05
N TRP A 400 -11.77 -2.68 36.00
CA TRP A 400 -10.71 -3.70 35.92
C TRP A 400 -9.67 -3.60 37.04
N ALA A 401 -9.28 -2.39 37.44
CA ALA A 401 -8.35 -2.23 38.56
C ALA A 401 -8.96 -2.67 39.91
N SER A 402 -10.29 -2.70 39.99
CA SER A 402 -11.06 -3.03 41.19
C SER A 402 -11.38 -4.51 41.32
N GLU A 403 -11.22 -5.31 40.26
CA GLU A 403 -11.41 -6.76 40.31
C GLU A 403 -10.61 -7.39 41.47
N PHE A 404 -11.28 -8.26 42.23
CA PHE A 404 -10.69 -8.92 43.39
C PHE A 404 -11.18 -10.37 43.52
N ALA A 405 -10.22 -11.30 43.57
CA ALA A 405 -10.41 -12.69 43.99
C ALA A 405 -11.61 -13.44 43.36
N GLY A 406 -11.92 -13.16 42.09
CA GLY A 406 -13.02 -13.80 41.36
C GLY A 406 -14.43 -13.36 41.79
N ILE A 407 -14.54 -12.30 42.60
CA ILE A 407 -15.84 -11.71 42.97
C ILE A 407 -16.38 -10.96 41.74
N GLY A 408 -17.60 -11.32 41.30
CA GLY A 408 -18.18 -11.03 39.99
C GLY A 408 -18.25 -9.56 39.59
N MET A 409 -17.24 -9.11 38.83
CA MET A 409 -17.19 -7.82 38.14
C MET A 409 -17.13 -8.01 36.61
N SER A 410 -16.60 -9.14 36.14
CA SER A 410 -16.33 -9.38 34.72
C SER A 410 -17.61 -9.46 33.87
N ASP A 411 -18.71 -9.99 34.40
CA ASP A 411 -20.01 -10.02 33.71
C ASP A 411 -20.57 -8.60 33.49
N LEU A 412 -20.49 -7.75 34.51
CA LEU A 412 -20.91 -6.35 34.41
C LEU A 412 -20.06 -5.60 33.38
N ILE A 413 -18.74 -5.83 33.36
CA ILE A 413 -17.85 -5.25 32.36
C ILE A 413 -18.26 -5.69 30.95
N ASN A 414 -18.51 -6.99 30.74
CA ASN A 414 -18.95 -7.52 29.45
C ASN A 414 -20.25 -6.85 28.97
N GLU A 415 -21.24 -6.69 29.87
CA GLU A 415 -22.51 -6.06 29.55
C GLU A 415 -22.34 -4.58 29.17
N VAL A 416 -21.54 -3.82 29.94
CA VAL A 416 -21.24 -2.41 29.65
C VAL A 416 -20.53 -2.25 28.30
N VAL A 417 -19.52 -3.09 28.03
CA VAL A 417 -18.80 -3.07 26.75
C VAL A 417 -19.72 -3.42 25.60
N HIS A 418 -20.52 -4.49 25.74
CA HIS A 418 -21.46 -4.90 24.71
C HIS A 418 -22.49 -3.80 24.42
N LYS A 419 -23.10 -3.22 25.46
CA LYS A 419 -24.09 -2.15 25.30
C LYS A 419 -23.50 -0.91 24.62
N ALA A 420 -22.33 -0.46 25.06
CA ALA A 420 -21.68 0.71 24.45
C ALA A 420 -21.40 0.48 22.96
N VAL A 421 -20.94 -0.72 22.61
CA VAL A 421 -20.64 -1.10 21.22
C VAL A 421 -21.91 -1.28 20.39
N ALA A 422 -22.95 -1.92 20.94
CA ALA A 422 -24.24 -2.12 20.27
C ALA A 422 -24.96 -0.79 20.02
N ASP A 423 -24.91 0.15 20.97
CA ASP A 423 -25.50 1.48 20.81
C ASP A 423 -24.79 2.27 19.69
N THR A 424 -23.46 2.11 19.51
CA THR A 424 -22.72 2.67 18.35
C THR A 424 -23.10 1.99 17.03
N MET A 425 -23.44 0.71 17.05
CA MET A 425 -23.80 -0.08 15.86
C MET A 425 -25.28 0.01 15.46
N ASN A 426 -26.12 0.68 16.26
CA ASN A 426 -27.58 0.53 16.27
C ASN A 426 -28.27 0.90 14.95
N ILE A 427 -28.24 -0.02 13.99
CA ILE A 427 -28.97 0.05 12.72
C ILE A 427 -30.33 -0.63 12.93
N PRO A 428 -31.46 0.09 12.77
CA PRO A 428 -32.80 -0.49 12.90
C PRO A 428 -33.02 -1.64 11.91
N GLU A 429 -33.22 -2.85 12.43
CA GLU A 429 -33.39 -4.10 11.66
C GLU A 429 -34.71 -4.18 10.88
N THR A 430 -35.61 -3.23 11.04
CA THR A 430 -36.97 -3.29 10.48
C THR A 430 -37.20 -2.31 9.33
N VAL A 431 -36.36 -1.27 9.20
CA VAL A 431 -36.67 -0.12 8.34
C VAL A 431 -35.57 0.18 7.31
N GLY A 432 -34.31 -0.11 7.64
CA GLY A 432 -33.16 0.26 6.78
C GLY A 432 -33.02 1.78 6.60
N ARG A 433 -32.10 2.19 5.71
CA ARG A 433 -31.88 3.60 5.35
C ARG A 433 -31.49 3.76 3.89
N ARG A 434 -31.64 4.96 3.33
CA ARG A 434 -31.29 5.28 1.95
C ARG A 434 -30.89 6.74 1.79
N GLY A 435 -29.85 7.00 1.00
CA GLY A 435 -29.43 8.36 0.66
C GLY A 435 -28.28 8.36 -0.34
N LEU A 436 -27.56 9.47 -0.44
CA LEU A 436 -26.34 9.57 -1.27
C LEU A 436 -25.30 8.51 -0.88
N ASN A 437 -24.55 8.00 -1.85
CA ASN A 437 -23.60 6.91 -1.61
C ASN A 437 -22.57 7.23 -0.53
N TRP A 438 -21.99 8.43 -0.56
CA TRP A 438 -20.95 8.84 0.39
C TRP A 438 -21.52 9.11 1.79
N VAL A 439 -22.77 9.55 1.85
CA VAL A 439 -23.53 9.74 3.08
C VAL A 439 -23.81 8.41 3.77
N ILE A 440 -24.28 7.40 3.04
CA ILE A 440 -24.55 6.08 3.62
C ILE A 440 -23.26 5.36 3.98
N SER A 441 -22.19 5.54 3.19
CA SER A 441 -20.91 4.85 3.39
C SER A 441 -20.08 5.44 4.53
N ALA A 442 -20.08 6.76 4.70
CA ALA A 442 -19.17 7.45 5.62
C ALA A 442 -19.83 8.49 6.55
N GLY A 443 -21.14 8.71 6.43
CA GLY A 443 -21.89 9.70 7.24
C GLY A 443 -22.07 11.05 6.55
N ILE A 444 -22.93 11.89 7.13
CA ILE A 444 -23.34 13.21 6.58
C ILE A 444 -22.48 14.39 7.07
N GLU A 445 -21.55 14.14 7.98
CA GLU A 445 -20.96 15.16 8.83
C GLU A 445 -19.52 15.50 8.41
N ASP A 446 -19.18 16.80 8.25
CA ASP A 446 -17.78 17.20 8.03
C ASP A 446 -16.96 16.87 9.30
N PRO A 447 -15.97 15.98 9.21
CA PRO A 447 -15.17 15.57 10.37
C PRO A 447 -14.44 16.74 11.07
N VAL A 448 -14.28 17.88 10.40
CA VAL A 448 -13.69 19.11 10.96
C VAL A 448 -14.71 19.91 11.78
N THR A 449 -15.98 20.00 11.36
CA THR A 449 -16.97 20.85 12.04
C THR A 449 -17.51 20.22 13.31
N ILE A 450 -17.54 18.89 13.38
CA ILE A 450 -18.11 18.17 14.53
C ILE A 450 -17.04 17.81 15.55
N GLY A 451 -15.78 17.91 15.11
CA GLY A 451 -14.66 17.33 15.81
C GLY A 451 -14.83 15.83 15.81
N SER A 452 -13.81 15.10 15.39
CA SER A 452 -13.69 13.70 15.75
C SER A 452 -13.43 13.65 17.25
N CYS A 453 -14.52 13.79 18.02
CA CYS A 453 -14.52 14.09 19.45
C CYS A 453 -13.79 13.00 20.26
N TYR A 454 -13.73 11.80 19.70
CA TYR A 454 -13.20 10.60 20.32
C TYR A 454 -12.59 9.73 19.23
N ARG A 455 -11.46 9.11 19.55
CA ARG A 455 -10.62 8.36 18.60
C ARG A 455 -10.35 7.00 19.23
N GLY A 456 -10.43 5.91 18.47
CA GLY A 456 -10.09 4.57 18.92
C GLY A 456 -8.65 4.19 18.59
N ASN A 457 -8.12 3.20 19.32
CA ASN A 457 -7.00 2.40 18.84
C ASN A 457 -7.56 1.38 17.83
N SER A 458 -6.94 1.24 16.66
CA SER A 458 -7.44 0.33 15.64
C SER A 458 -6.29 -0.26 14.81
N ILE A 459 -6.45 -1.54 14.51
CA ILE A 459 -5.65 -2.30 13.55
C ILE A 459 -6.61 -3.00 12.59
N GLU A 460 -6.23 -3.05 11.32
CA GLU A 460 -7.00 -3.73 10.28
C GLU A 460 -6.11 -4.70 9.55
N ILE A 461 -6.60 -5.93 9.39
CA ILE A 461 -5.85 -7.04 8.80
C ILE A 461 -6.55 -7.52 7.54
N ILE A 462 -5.80 -7.68 6.46
CA ILE A 462 -6.32 -8.08 5.15
C ILE A 462 -5.87 -9.51 4.83
N PHE A 463 -6.81 -10.32 4.36
CA PHE A 463 -6.58 -11.68 3.85
C PHE A 463 -7.20 -11.86 2.47
N GLY A 464 -6.65 -12.76 1.65
CA GLY A 464 -7.39 -13.35 0.53
C GLY A 464 -8.35 -14.43 1.01
N LEU A 465 -9.40 -14.73 0.23
CA LEU A 465 -10.38 -15.79 0.54
C LEU A 465 -9.96 -17.18 0.01
N ASP A 466 -8.71 -17.33 -0.44
CA ASP A 466 -8.16 -18.60 -0.94
C ASP A 466 -8.11 -19.68 0.14
N THR A 467 -7.99 -19.27 1.40
CA THR A 467 -7.88 -20.16 2.57
C THR A 467 -8.80 -19.70 3.68
N ARG A 468 -9.02 -20.57 4.67
CA ARG A 468 -9.84 -20.26 5.85
C ARG A 468 -9.17 -19.32 6.86
N ALA A 469 -7.98 -18.80 6.56
CA ALA A 469 -7.15 -18.05 7.53
C ALA A 469 -7.87 -16.82 8.11
N TYR A 470 -8.66 -16.10 7.29
CA TYR A 470 -9.43 -14.94 7.76
C TYR A 470 -10.51 -15.31 8.78
N ILE A 471 -11.15 -16.48 8.63
CA ILE A 471 -12.15 -16.99 9.56
C ILE A 471 -11.48 -17.49 10.85
N ASP A 472 -10.39 -18.26 10.70
CA ASP A 472 -9.59 -18.76 11.83
C ASP A 472 -9.05 -17.60 12.68
N PHE A 473 -8.62 -16.52 12.04
CA PHE A 473 -8.17 -15.31 12.72
C PHE A 473 -9.29 -14.64 13.51
N ILE A 474 -10.48 -14.45 12.92
CA ILE A 474 -11.64 -13.89 13.66
C ILE A 474 -12.01 -14.78 14.84
N ASN A 475 -12.01 -16.10 14.67
CA ASN A 475 -12.28 -17.05 15.74
C ASN A 475 -11.24 -16.94 16.87
N ALA A 476 -9.96 -16.79 16.52
CA ALA A 476 -8.90 -16.58 17.51
C ALA A 476 -9.11 -15.26 18.27
N VAL A 477 -9.42 -14.17 17.57
CA VAL A 477 -9.71 -12.86 18.17
C VAL A 477 -10.87 -12.96 19.15
N LEU A 478 -11.98 -13.59 18.74
CA LEU A 478 -13.15 -13.80 19.60
C LEU A 478 -12.84 -14.67 20.83
N ALA A 479 -12.03 -15.72 20.67
CA ALA A 479 -11.66 -16.62 21.75
C ALA A 479 -10.77 -15.95 22.82
N HIS A 480 -9.93 -15.00 22.41
CA HIS A 480 -8.97 -14.32 23.30
C HIS A 480 -9.39 -12.91 23.71
N ALA A 481 -10.45 -12.34 23.14
CA ALA A 481 -10.87 -10.97 23.41
C ALA A 481 -11.13 -10.66 24.90
N SER A 482 -11.52 -11.67 25.69
CA SER A 482 -11.74 -11.54 27.14
C SER A 482 -10.45 -11.57 27.97
N ASP A 483 -9.35 -12.07 27.41
CA ASP A 483 -8.04 -12.12 28.07
C ASP A 483 -7.39 -10.73 28.16
N TYR A 484 -7.90 -9.78 27.37
CA TYR A 484 -7.38 -8.42 27.27
C TYR A 484 -8.38 -7.39 27.82
N ARG A 485 -7.82 -6.33 28.41
CA ARG A 485 -8.57 -5.14 28.85
C ARG A 485 -8.86 -4.22 27.66
N GLN A 486 -9.73 -4.70 26.78
CA GLN A 486 -10.16 -4.03 25.55
C GLN A 486 -11.68 -3.90 25.51
N ALA A 487 -12.15 -2.90 24.76
CA ALA A 487 -13.58 -2.71 24.50
C ALA A 487 -13.77 -2.06 23.14
N GLY A 488 -14.30 -2.82 22.19
CA GLY A 488 -14.71 -2.30 20.90
C GLY A 488 -15.24 -3.38 19.97
N TYR A 489 -15.10 -3.14 18.68
CA TYR A 489 -15.78 -3.92 17.65
C TYR A 489 -14.83 -4.60 16.67
N ILE A 490 -15.38 -5.58 15.98
CA ILE A 490 -14.80 -6.20 14.79
C ILE A 490 -15.70 -5.80 13.61
N ALA A 491 -15.10 -5.27 12.54
CA ALA A 491 -15.77 -4.99 11.28
C ALA A 491 -15.06 -5.73 10.15
N VAL A 492 -15.80 -6.61 9.48
CA VAL A 492 -15.32 -7.42 8.36
C VAL A 492 -15.91 -6.87 7.08
N ARG A 493 -15.05 -6.49 6.14
CA ARG A 493 -15.41 -5.87 4.86
C ARG A 493 -14.83 -6.69 3.71
N PHE A 494 -15.52 -6.70 2.59
CA PHE A 494 -15.09 -7.40 1.39
C PHE A 494 -14.99 -6.44 0.21
N THR A 495 -13.91 -6.53 -0.54
CA THR A 495 -13.70 -5.75 -1.76
C THR A 495 -13.00 -6.58 -2.81
N HIS A 496 -13.08 -6.16 -4.07
CA HIS A 496 -12.28 -6.79 -5.12
C HIS A 496 -10.78 -6.54 -4.86
N ARG A 497 -9.91 -7.47 -5.29
CA ARG A 497 -8.45 -7.31 -5.17
C ARG A 497 -7.95 -6.08 -5.92
N SER A 498 -6.87 -5.49 -5.41
CA SER A 498 -6.20 -4.33 -6.00
C SER A 498 -5.08 -4.74 -6.96
N ARG A 499 -4.85 -3.92 -7.99
CA ARG A 499 -3.66 -4.02 -8.87
C ARG A 499 -2.40 -3.36 -8.30
N ALA A 500 -2.52 -2.50 -7.30
CA ALA A 500 -1.38 -1.75 -6.77
C ALA A 500 -0.39 -2.66 -6.05
N LEU A 501 0.91 -2.54 -6.34
CA LEU A 501 1.92 -3.50 -5.90
C LEU A 501 2.13 -3.56 -4.39
N LEU A 502 1.76 -2.53 -3.63
CA LEU A 502 1.82 -2.56 -2.17
C LEU A 502 0.45 -2.42 -1.51
N SER A 503 -0.65 -2.47 -2.26
CA SER A 503 -1.96 -2.58 -1.62
C SER A 503 -2.02 -3.88 -0.82
N MET A 504 -2.55 -3.80 0.40
CA MET A 504 -2.88 -4.97 1.20
C MET A 504 -3.82 -5.93 0.46
N HIS A 505 -4.68 -5.35 -0.39
CA HIS A 505 -5.69 -6.05 -1.18
C HIS A 505 -5.14 -6.67 -2.47
N ASN A 506 -3.84 -6.53 -2.77
CA ASN A 506 -3.21 -7.25 -3.87
C ASN A 506 -2.93 -8.70 -3.45
N VAL A 507 -4.00 -9.43 -3.19
CA VAL A 507 -4.03 -10.83 -2.77
C VAL A 507 -4.28 -11.74 -3.98
N ASP A 508 -4.04 -13.04 -3.82
CA ASP A 508 -4.19 -14.01 -4.92
C ASP A 508 -5.66 -14.17 -5.32
N HIS A 509 -6.56 -14.31 -4.34
CA HIS A 509 -8.00 -14.34 -4.56
C HIS A 509 -8.55 -13.06 -5.22
N GLU A 510 -9.63 -13.17 -5.98
CA GLU A 510 -10.33 -12.03 -6.59
C GLU A 510 -10.94 -11.07 -5.56
N ILE A 511 -11.21 -11.57 -4.36
CA ILE A 511 -11.80 -10.83 -3.23
C ILE A 511 -10.80 -10.78 -2.08
N ALA A 512 -10.64 -9.62 -1.49
CA ALA A 512 -9.94 -9.40 -0.25
C ALA A 512 -10.94 -9.21 0.90
N CYS A 513 -10.61 -9.76 2.06
CA CYS A 513 -11.33 -9.57 3.31
C CYS A 513 -10.50 -8.68 4.22
N SER A 514 -11.04 -7.51 4.60
CA SER A 514 -10.46 -6.63 5.60
C SER A 514 -11.17 -6.82 6.94
N ILE A 515 -10.40 -6.97 8.01
CA ILE A 515 -10.89 -7.22 9.36
C ILE A 515 -10.34 -6.12 10.25
N GLU A 516 -11.14 -5.09 10.48
CA GLU A 516 -10.84 -3.99 11.39
C GLU A 516 -11.22 -4.39 12.82
N ILE A 517 -10.28 -4.21 13.75
CA ILE A 517 -10.46 -4.47 15.16
C ILE A 517 -10.11 -3.20 15.93
N THR A 518 -11.15 -2.58 16.48
CA THR A 518 -11.05 -1.30 17.18
C THR A 518 -11.26 -1.49 18.67
N SER A 519 -10.54 -0.73 19.49
CA SER A 519 -10.75 -0.60 20.92
C SER A 519 -10.80 0.88 21.32
N ILE A 520 -11.67 1.20 22.28
CA ILE A 520 -11.79 2.51 22.93
C ILE A 520 -10.40 2.96 23.40
N ARG A 521 -10.00 4.19 23.05
CA ARG A 521 -8.68 4.75 23.41
C ARG A 521 -8.54 5.01 24.91
N GLY A 522 -7.34 4.79 25.43
CA GLY A 522 -7.00 5.04 26.83
C GLY A 522 -7.28 3.86 27.76
N LEU A 523 -7.74 2.72 27.23
CA LEU A 523 -7.80 1.48 28.00
C LEU A 523 -6.40 0.92 28.22
N SER A 524 -6.14 0.48 29.43
CA SER A 524 -4.82 0.00 29.86
C SER A 524 -4.32 -1.26 29.13
N GLY A 525 -5.19 -2.03 28.49
CA GLY A 525 -4.83 -3.24 27.75
C GLY A 525 -4.63 -3.05 26.24
N ASN A 526 -4.84 -1.85 25.70
CA ASN A 526 -4.85 -1.66 24.24
C ASN A 526 -3.52 -2.02 23.56
N ASP A 527 -2.39 -1.66 24.15
CA ASP A 527 -1.08 -1.91 23.52
C ASP A 527 -0.78 -3.41 23.41
N ASP A 528 -1.10 -4.17 24.47
CA ASP A 528 -0.93 -5.63 24.47
C ASP A 528 -1.93 -6.31 23.55
N TRP A 529 -3.17 -5.80 23.49
CA TRP A 529 -4.20 -6.28 22.58
C TRP A 529 -3.78 -6.08 21.12
N MET A 530 -3.42 -4.86 20.72
CA MET A 530 -3.01 -4.56 19.34
C MET A 530 -1.76 -5.35 18.92
N ARG A 531 -0.79 -5.53 19.83
CA ARG A 531 0.40 -6.35 19.57
C ARG A 531 0.05 -7.82 19.34
N TRP A 532 -0.83 -8.38 20.17
CA TRP A 532 -1.24 -9.78 20.02
C TRP A 532 -2.01 -10.02 18.71
N ILE A 533 -2.91 -9.10 18.35
CA ILE A 533 -3.65 -9.16 17.08
C ILE A 533 -2.66 -9.15 15.91
N GLU A 534 -1.73 -8.20 15.88
CA GLU A 534 -0.73 -8.07 14.81
C GLU A 534 0.10 -9.34 14.66
N GLN A 535 0.63 -9.87 15.76
CA GLN A 535 1.46 -11.09 15.73
C GLN A 535 0.67 -12.31 15.26
N THR A 536 -0.56 -12.47 15.74
CA THR A 536 -1.44 -13.57 15.35
C THR A 536 -1.79 -13.48 13.86
N ALA A 537 -2.16 -12.30 13.39
CA ALA A 537 -2.44 -12.05 11.98
C ALA A 537 -1.25 -12.38 11.07
N ILE A 538 -0.05 -11.89 11.39
CA ILE A 538 1.16 -12.13 10.61
C ILE A 538 1.46 -13.63 10.51
N SER A 539 1.31 -14.36 11.62
CA SER A 539 1.53 -15.82 11.63
C SER A 539 0.57 -16.61 10.73
N MET A 540 -0.57 -15.99 10.37
CA MET A 540 -1.60 -16.54 9.49
C MET A 540 -1.56 -15.95 8.07
N GLY A 541 -0.54 -15.13 7.75
CA GLY A 541 -0.40 -14.49 6.43
C GLY A 541 -1.27 -13.23 6.23
N GLY A 542 -1.88 -12.71 7.29
CA GLY A 542 -2.68 -11.48 7.26
C GLY A 542 -1.80 -10.23 7.13
N ARG A 543 -2.23 -9.29 6.28
CA ARG A 543 -1.50 -8.04 6.01
C ARG A 543 -2.07 -6.88 6.82
N PRO A 544 -1.34 -6.30 7.78
CA PRO A 544 -1.76 -5.09 8.47
C PRO A 544 -1.91 -3.89 7.54
N HIS A 545 -2.98 -3.11 7.68
CA HIS A 545 -3.27 -1.93 6.87
C HIS A 545 -2.24 -0.81 7.06
N TRP A 546 -1.71 -0.24 5.96
CA TRP A 546 -0.65 0.77 6.03
C TRP A 546 -1.06 2.00 6.84
N GLY A 547 -2.30 2.46 6.70
CA GLY A 547 -2.81 3.66 7.38
C GLY A 547 -3.21 3.49 8.85
N GLN A 548 -3.25 2.26 9.38
CA GLN A 548 -3.67 1.96 10.76
C GLN A 548 -2.49 1.48 11.63
N GLN A 549 -2.73 1.10 12.89
CA GLN A 549 -1.65 0.67 13.79
C GLN A 549 -0.99 -0.60 13.26
N ASN A 550 0.33 -0.54 13.08
CA ASN A 550 1.17 -1.69 12.77
C ASN A 550 2.62 -1.34 13.08
N LYS A 551 3.42 -2.32 13.47
CA LYS A 551 4.86 -2.20 13.74
C LYS A 551 5.69 -3.17 12.90
N LEU A 552 5.17 -3.51 11.72
CA LEU A 552 5.85 -4.35 10.73
C LEU A 552 7.33 -3.96 10.57
N ASP A 553 8.20 -4.95 10.62
CA ASP A 553 9.59 -4.83 10.17
C ASP A 553 9.76 -5.32 8.73
N ARG A 554 10.96 -5.12 8.18
CA ARG A 554 11.32 -5.55 6.83
C ARG A 554 11.08 -7.03 6.57
N ASN A 555 11.44 -7.91 7.50
CA ASN A 555 11.31 -9.35 7.31
C ASN A 555 9.84 -9.75 7.26
N GLN A 556 9.01 -9.12 8.09
CA GLN A 556 7.57 -9.34 8.10
C GLN A 556 6.93 -8.84 6.80
N VAL A 557 7.34 -7.67 6.28
CA VAL A 557 6.88 -7.20 4.96
C VAL A 557 7.29 -8.18 3.85
N GLU A 558 8.55 -8.63 3.86
CA GLU A 558 9.08 -9.61 2.89
C GLU A 558 8.45 -11.00 3.01
N HIS A 559 7.92 -11.34 4.18
CA HIS A 559 7.14 -12.56 4.40
C HIS A 559 5.70 -12.45 3.85
N LEU A 560 5.07 -11.29 4.03
CA LEU A 560 3.65 -11.08 3.72
C LEU A 560 3.36 -10.71 2.25
N TYR A 561 4.35 -10.17 1.55
CA TYR A 561 4.23 -9.76 0.16
C TYR A 561 5.11 -10.64 -0.75
N PRO A 562 4.60 -11.07 -1.92
CA PRO A 562 5.38 -11.85 -2.87
C PRO A 562 6.71 -11.16 -3.24
N ALA A 563 7.79 -11.93 -3.27
CA ALA A 563 9.14 -11.40 -3.51
C ALA A 563 9.25 -10.66 -4.85
N ASN A 564 8.62 -11.18 -5.90
CA ASN A 564 8.58 -10.53 -7.22
C ASN A 564 7.83 -9.19 -7.21
N GLN A 565 6.75 -9.09 -6.44
CA GLN A 565 5.93 -7.89 -6.28
C GLN A 565 6.70 -6.79 -5.53
N LEU A 566 7.35 -7.14 -4.42
CA LEU A 566 8.24 -6.22 -3.69
C LEU A 566 9.43 -5.77 -4.54
N LEU A 567 10.04 -6.69 -5.28
CA LEU A 567 11.14 -6.37 -6.18
C LEU A 567 10.71 -5.36 -7.25
N ARG A 568 9.57 -5.60 -7.93
CA ARG A 568 9.01 -4.67 -8.92
C ARG A 568 8.77 -3.28 -8.33
N TRP A 569 8.16 -3.20 -7.15
CA TRP A 569 7.93 -1.93 -6.47
C TRP A 569 9.25 -1.20 -6.14
N ARG A 570 10.23 -1.91 -5.58
CA ARG A 570 11.55 -1.34 -5.22
C ARG A 570 12.35 -0.93 -6.45
N THR A 571 12.24 -1.67 -7.56
CA THR A 571 12.86 -1.32 -8.85
C THR A 571 12.27 -0.02 -9.40
N GLN A 572 10.94 0.15 -9.37
CA GLN A 572 10.31 1.40 -9.79
C GLN A 572 10.69 2.55 -8.83
N LEU A 573 10.76 2.30 -7.53
CA LEU A 573 11.23 3.30 -6.58
C LEU A 573 12.64 3.76 -6.93
N GLN A 574 13.58 2.83 -7.08
CA GLN A 574 14.96 3.12 -7.43
C GLN A 574 15.08 3.84 -8.78
N ARG A 575 14.25 3.50 -9.77
CA ARG A 575 14.20 4.20 -11.05
C ARG A 575 13.86 5.70 -10.89
N ILE A 576 12.99 6.03 -9.94
CA ILE A 576 12.53 7.41 -9.72
C ILE A 576 13.47 8.18 -8.79
N VAL A 577 13.87 7.60 -7.65
CA VAL A 577 14.63 8.32 -6.62
C VAL A 577 16.12 7.93 -6.56
N GLY A 578 16.56 6.99 -7.39
CA GLY A 578 17.89 6.40 -7.29
C GLY A 578 18.11 5.78 -5.91
N PHE A 579 19.14 6.26 -5.22
CA PHE A 579 19.45 5.88 -3.82
C PHE A 579 19.14 6.99 -2.83
N SER A 580 18.46 8.05 -3.26
CA SER A 580 18.17 9.19 -2.43
C SER A 580 17.33 8.80 -1.23
N VAL A 581 17.62 9.43 -0.09
CA VAL A 581 16.89 9.26 1.17
C VAL A 581 16.00 10.46 1.47
N THR A 582 15.89 11.44 0.56
CA THR A 582 15.09 12.67 0.74
C THR A 582 13.69 12.34 1.24
N PHE A 583 13.02 11.34 0.69
CA PHE A 583 11.66 10.97 1.09
C PHE A 583 11.57 9.78 2.06
N SER A 584 12.70 9.33 2.62
CA SER A 584 12.74 8.29 3.65
C SER A 584 12.41 8.86 5.03
N ASN A 585 11.80 8.04 5.88
CA ASN A 585 11.71 8.27 7.32
C ASN A 585 11.82 6.95 8.10
N ASN A 586 11.58 7.00 9.40
CA ASN A 586 11.60 5.82 10.26
C ASN A 586 10.58 4.76 9.79
N TYR A 587 9.35 5.18 9.45
CA TYR A 587 8.30 4.29 8.94
C TYR A 587 8.75 3.46 7.72
N THR A 588 9.29 4.12 6.68
CA THR A 588 9.73 3.44 5.45
C THR A 588 10.96 2.58 5.67
N THR A 589 11.92 3.07 6.45
CA THR A 589 13.17 2.37 6.73
C THR A 589 12.93 1.08 7.52
N GLN A 590 12.13 1.14 8.59
CA GLN A 590 11.79 -0.02 9.43
C GLN A 590 11.20 -1.16 8.62
N ARG A 591 10.35 -0.83 7.64
CA ARG A 591 9.61 -1.77 6.79
C ARG A 591 10.36 -2.20 5.54
N GLY A 592 11.59 -1.70 5.33
CA GLY A 592 12.37 -1.98 4.12
C GLY A 592 11.73 -1.43 2.85
N LEU A 593 10.96 -0.36 2.94
CA LEU A 593 10.34 0.35 1.82
C LEU A 593 11.33 1.38 1.25
N GLU A 594 12.51 0.88 0.89
CA GLU A 594 13.66 1.66 0.45
C GLU A 594 14.19 1.13 -0.89
N PRO A 595 14.93 1.93 -1.68
CA PRO A 595 15.56 1.48 -2.91
C PRO A 595 16.45 0.26 -2.68
N ILE A 596 16.66 -0.54 -3.74
CA ILE A 596 17.52 -1.72 -3.70
C ILE A 596 18.98 -1.28 -3.56
N ARG A 597 19.44 -1.00 -2.34
CA ARG A 597 20.87 -0.77 -2.09
C ARG A 597 21.59 -2.07 -2.43
N HIS A 598 22.55 -1.98 -3.35
CA HIS A 598 23.34 -3.11 -3.87
C HIS A 598 23.72 -4.08 -2.75
N SER A 599 22.89 -5.10 -2.58
CA SER A 599 23.30 -6.37 -2.08
C SER A 599 23.41 -7.19 -3.35
N PHE A 600 24.60 -7.68 -3.65
CA PHE A 600 24.71 -8.82 -4.55
C PHE A 600 23.87 -9.95 -3.96
N ALA A 601 23.32 -10.83 -4.79
CA ALA A 601 22.67 -12.03 -4.27
C ALA A 601 23.63 -12.72 -3.30
N GLN A 602 23.13 -13.27 -2.20
CA GLN A 602 23.98 -14.01 -1.29
C GLN A 602 24.67 -15.12 -2.09
N ALA A 603 26.01 -15.14 -2.10
CA ALA A 603 26.84 -16.03 -2.91
C ALA A 603 26.80 -15.84 -4.44
N ALA A 604 26.40 -14.66 -4.95
CA ALA A 604 26.57 -14.35 -6.37
C ALA A 604 28.05 -14.52 -6.78
N PRO A 605 28.35 -15.27 -7.85
CA PRO A 605 29.72 -15.44 -8.32
C PRO A 605 30.25 -14.09 -8.82
N VAL A 606 31.33 -13.62 -8.19
CA VAL A 606 32.15 -12.55 -8.76
C VAL A 606 33.11 -13.20 -9.74
N THR A 607 32.87 -13.01 -11.03
CA THR A 607 33.77 -13.50 -12.08
C THR A 607 34.89 -12.49 -12.27
N ALA A 608 36.12 -12.88 -11.95
CA ALA A 608 37.33 -12.10 -12.25
C ALA A 608 37.98 -12.66 -13.51
N LEU A 609 37.95 -11.97 -14.65
CA LEU A 609 38.42 -12.63 -15.88
C LEU A 609 38.93 -11.77 -17.04
N ALA A 610 39.70 -10.70 -16.80
CA ALA A 610 40.59 -10.20 -17.86
C ALA A 610 41.73 -9.34 -17.31
N ARG A 611 42.92 -9.93 -17.09
CA ARG A 611 44.13 -9.10 -17.02
C ARG A 611 44.29 -8.35 -18.33
N PHE A 612 44.69 -7.08 -18.26
CA PHE A 612 45.11 -6.35 -19.45
C PHE A 612 46.35 -7.06 -20.04
N PRO A 613 46.57 -7.06 -21.37
CA PRO A 613 47.70 -7.77 -21.99
C PRO A 613 49.06 -7.27 -21.50
N ASP A 614 49.13 -6.02 -21.04
CA ASP A 614 50.32 -5.41 -20.43
C ASP A 614 50.53 -5.82 -18.96
N GLY A 615 49.59 -6.56 -18.37
CA GLY A 615 49.63 -7.05 -17.00
C GLY A 615 49.24 -6.02 -15.93
N LYS A 616 48.89 -4.78 -16.30
CA LYS A 616 48.71 -3.64 -15.39
C LYS A 616 47.31 -3.45 -14.84
N GLY A 617 46.33 -4.26 -15.24
CA GLY A 617 44.96 -4.09 -14.78
C GLY A 617 44.16 -5.37 -14.77
N LEU A 618 42.96 -5.31 -14.19
CA LEU A 618 41.94 -6.36 -14.25
C LEU A 618 40.52 -5.80 -14.09
N ASP A 619 39.55 -6.54 -14.63
CA ASP A 619 38.11 -6.28 -14.48
C ASP A 619 37.42 -7.40 -13.67
N LEU A 620 36.47 -7.01 -12.82
CA LEU A 620 35.57 -7.88 -12.07
C LEU A 620 34.13 -7.70 -12.55
N TRP A 621 33.37 -8.79 -12.57
CA TRP A 621 32.01 -8.81 -13.09
C TRP A 621 31.08 -9.53 -12.13
N VAL A 622 29.85 -9.03 -12.01
CA VAL A 622 28.80 -9.65 -11.20
C VAL A 622 27.42 -9.28 -11.71
N THR A 623 26.48 -10.20 -11.59
CA THR A 623 25.06 -9.91 -11.82
C THR A 623 24.42 -9.45 -10.51
N GLY A 624 23.81 -8.27 -10.50
CA GLY A 624 23.12 -7.70 -9.35
C GLY A 624 21.79 -8.40 -9.04
N ASN A 625 21.24 -8.15 -7.85
CA ASN A 625 19.89 -8.59 -7.46
C ASN A 625 18.77 -7.97 -8.32
N ASP A 626 19.09 -6.93 -9.08
CA ASP A 626 18.23 -6.25 -10.04
C ASP A 626 18.28 -6.87 -11.44
N GLY A 627 19.06 -7.95 -11.63
CA GLY A 627 19.22 -8.63 -12.92
C GLY A 627 20.12 -7.88 -13.91
N ASN A 628 20.88 -6.88 -13.45
CA ASN A 628 21.81 -6.10 -14.27
C ASN A 628 23.26 -6.57 -14.09
N VAL A 629 24.10 -6.33 -15.11
CA VAL A 629 25.53 -6.66 -15.06
C VAL A 629 26.34 -5.45 -14.61
N TYR A 630 27.14 -5.66 -13.56
CA TYR A 630 28.01 -4.68 -12.95
C TYR A 630 29.48 -5.03 -13.18
N THR A 631 30.29 -3.99 -13.31
CA THR A 631 31.74 -4.10 -13.38
C THR A 631 32.45 -3.18 -12.41
N ALA A 632 33.57 -3.64 -11.89
CA ALA A 632 34.56 -2.85 -11.18
C ALA A 632 35.93 -3.21 -11.76
N TYR A 633 36.79 -2.22 -11.96
CA TYR A 633 38.08 -2.45 -12.59
C TYR A 633 39.22 -1.72 -11.88
N TYR A 634 40.42 -2.29 -12.03
CA TYR A 634 41.66 -1.75 -11.52
C TYR A 634 42.65 -1.62 -12.67
N HIS A 635 43.41 -0.54 -12.66
CA HIS A 635 44.59 -0.36 -13.51
C HIS A 635 45.66 0.34 -12.68
N ASP A 636 46.93 -0.06 -12.84
CA ASP A 636 48.07 0.49 -12.09
C ASP A 636 48.13 2.01 -12.20
N ASP A 637 47.83 2.55 -13.39
CA ASP A 637 47.81 3.98 -13.68
C ASP A 637 46.72 4.76 -12.90
N LEU A 638 45.68 4.09 -12.40
CA LEU A 638 44.64 4.69 -11.57
C LEU A 638 44.96 4.66 -10.07
N GLY A 639 45.91 3.81 -9.64
CA GLY A 639 46.29 3.62 -8.24
C GLY A 639 45.17 3.14 -7.29
N SER A 640 43.97 2.86 -7.80
CA SER A 640 42.78 2.48 -7.04
C SER A 640 41.76 1.78 -7.91
N TRP A 641 40.84 1.05 -7.29
CA TRP A 641 39.69 0.47 -7.98
C TRP A 641 38.72 1.56 -8.41
N LYS A 642 38.27 1.50 -9.66
CA LYS A 642 37.00 2.07 -10.05
C LYS A 642 35.89 1.15 -9.54
N GLY A 643 35.14 1.65 -8.56
CA GLY A 643 34.07 0.90 -7.89
C GLY A 643 32.94 0.50 -8.84
N TRP A 644 32.08 -0.39 -8.36
CA TRP A 644 31.01 -1.02 -9.15
C TRP A 644 30.12 -0.02 -9.88
N TYR A 645 29.93 -0.22 -11.18
CA TYR A 645 28.95 0.48 -12.00
C TYR A 645 28.29 -0.48 -12.99
N GLN A 646 27.05 -0.19 -13.37
CA GLN A 646 26.31 -0.96 -14.36
C GLN A 646 26.86 -0.68 -15.76
N ILE A 647 27.03 -1.70 -16.60
CA ILE A 647 27.30 -1.47 -18.03
C ILE A 647 26.04 -1.03 -18.77
N ALA A 648 26.18 -0.46 -19.98
CA ALA A 648 25.06 0.17 -20.65
C ALA A 648 23.96 -0.82 -21.08
N GLY A 649 22.72 -0.51 -20.70
CA GLY A 649 21.52 -1.24 -21.07
C GLY A 649 21.24 -2.47 -20.20
N ASN A 650 20.07 -3.06 -20.46
CA ASN A 650 19.61 -4.26 -19.77
C ASN A 650 19.57 -5.43 -20.76
N VAL A 651 19.76 -6.66 -20.27
CA VAL A 651 19.52 -7.86 -21.07
C VAL A 651 18.03 -7.90 -21.43
N PRO A 652 17.64 -8.01 -22.72
CA PRO A 652 16.24 -7.89 -23.14
C PRO A 652 15.25 -8.82 -22.44
N SER A 653 15.66 -10.06 -22.14
CA SER A 653 14.84 -11.03 -21.39
C SER A 653 15.04 -10.97 -19.85
N GLY A 654 15.93 -10.10 -19.37
CA GLY A 654 16.42 -10.08 -18.00
C GLY A 654 17.35 -11.26 -17.66
N LEU A 655 17.97 -11.19 -16.48
CA LEU A 655 18.85 -12.25 -15.96
C LEU A 655 18.31 -12.82 -14.64
N PRO A 656 18.53 -14.12 -14.38
CA PRO A 656 18.38 -14.66 -13.04
C PRO A 656 19.36 -13.95 -12.08
N ALA A 657 18.91 -13.67 -10.85
CA ALA A 657 19.79 -13.11 -9.82
C ALA A 657 20.97 -14.06 -9.56
N GLY A 658 22.19 -13.53 -9.54
CA GLY A 658 23.41 -14.34 -9.38
C GLY A 658 23.80 -15.18 -10.60
N ALA A 659 23.16 -14.99 -11.77
CA ALA A 659 23.60 -15.61 -13.01
C ALA A 659 25.08 -15.27 -13.26
N PRO A 660 25.93 -16.24 -13.65
CA PRO A 660 27.33 -15.97 -13.92
C PRO A 660 27.46 -15.03 -15.11
N VAL A 661 28.20 -13.92 -14.93
CA VAL A 661 28.69 -13.14 -16.06
C VAL A 661 29.93 -13.86 -16.57
N THR A 662 29.85 -14.39 -17.78
CA THR A 662 30.98 -15.06 -18.43
C THR A 662 31.62 -14.06 -19.39
N ALA A 663 32.57 -13.29 -18.88
CA ALA A 663 33.44 -12.39 -19.65
C ALA A 663 34.60 -13.23 -20.17
N LEU A 664 34.74 -13.43 -21.49
CA LEU A 664 35.61 -14.53 -21.95
C LEU A 664 36.64 -14.14 -23.01
N ALA A 665 36.64 -12.89 -23.53
CA ALA A 665 37.57 -12.54 -24.60
C ALA A 665 37.92 -11.05 -24.69
N ARG A 666 39.01 -10.64 -24.01
CA ARG A 666 39.66 -9.35 -24.29
C ARG A 666 40.28 -9.36 -25.70
N PHE A 667 40.27 -8.23 -26.38
CA PHE A 667 40.98 -8.06 -27.65
C PHE A 667 42.50 -8.14 -27.43
N PRO A 668 43.28 -8.67 -28.40
CA PRO A 668 44.74 -8.82 -28.25
C PRO A 668 45.48 -7.49 -28.00
N ASP A 669 44.92 -6.38 -28.47
CA ASP A 669 45.46 -5.03 -28.27
C ASP A 669 45.13 -4.42 -26.90
N GLY A 670 44.29 -5.11 -26.11
CA GLY A 670 43.88 -4.70 -24.77
C GLY A 670 42.76 -3.67 -24.71
N LYS A 671 42.36 -3.10 -25.85
CA LYS A 671 41.46 -1.94 -25.95
C LYS A 671 39.98 -2.27 -25.93
N GLY A 672 39.62 -3.55 -25.94
CA GLY A 672 38.23 -3.96 -25.92
C GLY A 672 38.01 -5.30 -25.26
N LEU A 673 36.74 -5.61 -25.00
CA LEU A 673 36.30 -6.92 -24.51
C LEU A 673 34.84 -7.21 -24.87
N ASP A 674 34.51 -8.49 -24.91
CA ASP A 674 33.17 -9.02 -25.12
C ASP A 674 32.68 -9.81 -23.89
N LEU A 675 31.37 -9.71 -23.61
CA LEU A 675 30.68 -10.33 -22.49
C LEU A 675 29.52 -11.18 -22.99
N TRP A 676 29.30 -12.32 -22.34
CA TRP A 676 28.16 -13.19 -22.62
C TRP A 676 27.40 -13.58 -21.36
N VAL A 677 26.08 -13.70 -21.52
CA VAL A 677 25.15 -14.16 -20.48
C VAL A 677 24.01 -14.96 -21.11
N THR A 678 23.41 -15.85 -20.34
CA THR A 678 22.16 -16.53 -20.72
C THR A 678 20.99 -15.89 -19.99
N GLY A 679 20.03 -15.36 -20.75
CA GLY A 679 18.84 -14.67 -20.24
C GLY A 679 17.82 -15.61 -19.59
N ASN A 680 16.76 -15.03 -19.01
CA ASN A 680 15.64 -15.81 -18.43
C ASN A 680 14.90 -16.68 -19.46
N ASP A 681 15.02 -16.36 -20.74
CA ASP A 681 14.44 -17.09 -21.87
C ASP A 681 15.35 -18.20 -22.41
N GLY A 682 16.51 -18.43 -21.78
CA GLY A 682 17.49 -19.41 -22.24
C GLY A 682 18.27 -18.97 -23.49
N ASN A 683 18.09 -17.73 -23.96
CA ASN A 683 18.85 -17.22 -25.09
C ASN A 683 20.20 -16.63 -24.63
N VAL A 684 21.20 -16.72 -25.51
CA VAL A 684 22.53 -16.14 -25.24
C VAL A 684 22.59 -14.72 -25.77
N TYR A 685 22.94 -13.80 -24.88
CA TYR A 685 23.11 -12.38 -25.17
C TYR A 685 24.57 -11.97 -25.07
N THR A 686 24.96 -11.00 -25.88
CA THR A 686 26.30 -10.44 -25.89
C THR A 686 26.24 -8.92 -25.76
N ALA A 687 27.25 -8.35 -25.10
CA ALA A 687 27.54 -6.92 -25.05
C ALA A 687 29.05 -6.74 -25.17
N TYR A 688 29.49 -5.64 -25.78
CA TYR A 688 30.92 -5.43 -26.02
C TYR A 688 31.34 -3.98 -25.86
N TYR A 689 32.62 -3.80 -25.57
CA TYR A 689 33.26 -2.51 -25.41
C TYR A 689 34.57 -2.48 -26.20
N HIS A 690 34.86 -1.32 -26.78
CA HIS A 690 36.16 -0.99 -27.34
C HIS A 690 36.44 0.49 -27.07
N ASP A 691 37.68 0.86 -26.74
CA ASP A 691 38.09 2.23 -26.42
C ASP A 691 37.66 3.22 -27.51
N ASP A 692 37.79 2.82 -28.77
CA ASP A 692 37.41 3.62 -29.95
C ASP A 692 35.91 3.96 -30.01
N LEU A 693 35.06 3.20 -29.30
CA LEU A 693 33.61 3.45 -29.23
C LEU A 693 33.23 4.37 -28.07
N GLY A 694 34.11 4.56 -27.08
CA GLY A 694 33.89 5.37 -25.88
C GLY A 694 32.72 4.93 -24.99
N SER A 695 32.00 3.85 -25.35
CA SER A 695 30.80 3.39 -24.68
C SER A 695 30.53 1.91 -25.00
N TRP A 696 29.80 1.25 -24.10
CA TRP A 696 29.32 -0.11 -24.32
C TRP A 696 28.31 -0.16 -25.46
N LYS A 697 28.45 -1.15 -26.33
CA LYS A 697 27.37 -1.59 -27.20
C LYS A 697 26.52 -2.56 -26.41
N GLY A 698 25.28 -2.13 -26.15
CA GLY A 698 24.34 -2.81 -25.27
C GLY A 698 23.93 -4.20 -25.77
N TRP A 699 23.19 -4.90 -24.93
CA TRP A 699 22.86 -6.30 -25.09
C TRP A 699 22.04 -6.63 -26.34
N TYR A 700 22.51 -7.59 -27.12
CA TYR A 700 21.75 -8.20 -28.23
C TYR A 700 21.91 -9.72 -28.24
N GLN A 701 20.91 -10.40 -28.77
CA GLN A 701 20.91 -11.86 -28.88
C GLN A 701 21.88 -12.31 -29.96
N ILE A 702 22.61 -13.40 -29.71
CA ILE A 702 23.36 -14.12 -30.75
C ILE A 702 22.38 -14.73 -31.76
N ALA A 703 22.81 -14.88 -33.02
CA ALA A 703 21.96 -15.36 -34.10
C ALA A 703 21.34 -16.75 -33.79
N GLY A 704 20.02 -16.78 -33.63
CA GLY A 704 19.23 -18.00 -33.42
C GLY A 704 19.25 -18.52 -31.99
N ASN A 705 18.42 -19.55 -31.76
CA ASN A 705 18.31 -20.22 -30.46
C ASN A 705 19.16 -21.49 -30.48
N VAL A 706 19.62 -21.93 -29.30
CA VAL A 706 20.18 -23.29 -29.17
C VAL A 706 19.07 -24.29 -29.49
N PRO A 707 19.26 -25.26 -30.41
CA PRO A 707 18.20 -26.15 -30.87
C PRO A 707 17.44 -26.91 -29.76
N SER A 708 18.14 -27.35 -28.71
CA SER A 708 17.56 -28.02 -27.55
C SER A 708 17.02 -27.05 -26.47
N GLY A 709 17.24 -25.75 -26.62
CA GLY A 709 17.17 -24.77 -25.54
C GLY A 709 18.31 -24.91 -24.52
N LEU A 710 18.42 -23.89 -23.65
CA LEU A 710 19.35 -23.82 -22.52
C LEU A 710 18.60 -23.50 -21.22
N PRO A 711 19.11 -23.94 -20.06
CA PRO A 711 18.62 -23.44 -18.77
C PRO A 711 18.88 -21.93 -18.65
N ALA A 712 17.94 -21.19 -18.04
CA ALA A 712 18.14 -19.78 -17.73
C ALA A 712 19.38 -19.58 -16.83
N GLY A 713 20.23 -18.61 -17.16
CA GLY A 713 21.46 -18.34 -16.41
C GLY A 713 22.55 -19.42 -16.54
N ALA A 714 22.42 -20.36 -17.49
CA ALA A 714 23.50 -21.31 -17.77
C ALA A 714 24.81 -20.58 -18.13
N PRO A 715 25.98 -21.09 -17.71
CA PRO A 715 27.27 -20.51 -18.09
C PRO A 715 27.49 -20.64 -19.60
N VAL A 716 27.84 -19.53 -20.25
CA VAL A 716 28.36 -19.53 -21.61
C VAL A 716 29.87 -19.69 -21.53
N THR A 717 30.48 -20.52 -22.37
CA THR A 717 31.93 -20.67 -22.42
C THR A 717 32.43 -20.13 -23.76
N ALA A 718 33.26 -19.08 -23.76
CA ALA A 718 34.06 -18.67 -24.91
C ALA A 718 35.48 -19.12 -24.65
N LEU A 719 36.02 -19.83 -25.63
CA LEU A 719 37.21 -20.64 -25.43
C LEU A 719 38.41 -20.03 -26.16
N ALA A 720 38.18 -19.25 -27.23
CA ALA A 720 39.25 -18.55 -27.96
C ALA A 720 38.75 -17.33 -28.74
N ARG A 721 39.40 -16.18 -28.57
CA ARG A 721 39.44 -15.13 -29.59
C ARG A 721 40.56 -15.45 -30.56
N PHE A 722 40.33 -15.18 -31.84
CA PHE A 722 41.34 -15.37 -32.87
C PHE A 722 42.55 -14.46 -32.60
N PRO A 723 43.79 -14.89 -32.91
CA PRO A 723 44.99 -14.10 -32.63
C PRO A 723 45.02 -12.71 -33.27
N ASP A 724 44.29 -12.52 -34.37
CA ASP A 724 44.13 -11.23 -35.07
C ASP A 724 43.01 -10.36 -34.49
N GLY A 725 42.29 -10.86 -33.48
CA GLY A 725 41.19 -10.19 -32.80
C GLY A 725 39.84 -10.27 -33.51
N LYS A 726 39.80 -10.78 -34.75
CA LYS A 726 38.66 -10.66 -35.67
C LYS A 726 37.59 -11.73 -35.54
N GLY A 727 37.80 -12.74 -34.71
CA GLY A 727 36.88 -13.86 -34.58
C GLY A 727 36.80 -14.42 -33.17
N LEU A 728 35.70 -15.14 -32.91
CA LEU A 728 35.33 -15.69 -31.61
C LEU A 728 34.55 -16.99 -31.80
N ASP A 729 34.81 -17.97 -30.95
CA ASP A 729 34.01 -19.20 -30.85
C ASP A 729 33.38 -19.30 -29.45
N LEU A 730 32.13 -19.76 -29.40
CA LEU A 730 31.33 -19.98 -28.20
C LEU A 730 30.85 -21.42 -28.09
N TRP A 731 30.68 -21.88 -26.85
CA TRP A 731 30.21 -23.21 -26.51
C TRP A 731 29.25 -23.18 -25.32
N VAL A 732 28.23 -24.03 -25.39
CA VAL A 732 27.20 -24.20 -24.35
C VAL A 732 26.75 -25.65 -24.28
N THR A 733 26.26 -26.09 -23.13
CA THR A 733 25.63 -27.41 -22.95
C THR A 733 24.12 -27.26 -22.92
N GLY A 734 23.44 -27.81 -23.94
CA GLY A 734 22.00 -27.73 -24.10
C GLY A 734 21.21 -28.52 -23.05
N ASN A 735 19.88 -28.34 -23.01
CA ASN A 735 18.98 -29.10 -22.13
C ASN A 735 19.00 -30.61 -22.39
N ASP A 736 19.46 -31.03 -23.56
CA ASP A 736 19.61 -32.43 -23.96
C ASP A 736 20.98 -33.03 -23.58
N GLY A 737 21.84 -32.24 -22.92
CA GLY A 737 23.17 -32.65 -22.51
C GLY A 737 24.20 -32.67 -23.64
N ASN A 738 23.87 -32.15 -24.83
CA ASN A 738 24.80 -32.02 -25.95
C ASN A 738 25.52 -30.66 -25.94
N VAL A 739 26.72 -30.63 -26.51
CA VAL A 739 27.49 -29.38 -26.66
C VAL A 739 27.17 -28.73 -27.99
N TYR A 740 26.79 -27.46 -27.93
CA TYR A 740 26.53 -26.61 -29.09
C TYR A 740 27.60 -25.54 -29.19
N THR A 741 27.92 -25.16 -30.43
CA THR A 741 28.84 -24.07 -30.73
C THR A 741 28.21 -23.04 -31.66
N ALA A 742 28.62 -21.79 -31.48
CA ALA A 742 28.34 -20.67 -32.37
C ALA A 742 29.63 -19.87 -32.54
N TYR A 743 29.82 -19.24 -33.70
CA TYR A 743 31.04 -18.49 -33.96
C TYR A 743 30.78 -17.19 -34.71
N TYR A 744 31.71 -16.26 -34.56
CA TYR A 744 31.73 -14.96 -35.20
C TYR A 744 33.09 -14.73 -35.86
N HIS A 745 33.08 -14.06 -37.01
CA HIS A 745 34.27 -13.49 -37.63
C HIS A 745 33.88 -12.19 -38.33
N ASP A 746 34.70 -11.15 -38.24
CA ASP A 746 34.42 -9.82 -38.81
C ASP A 746 34.04 -9.89 -40.29
N ASP A 747 34.74 -10.74 -41.05
CA ASP A 747 34.51 -10.96 -42.49
C ASP A 747 33.10 -11.50 -42.80
N LEU A 748 32.40 -12.10 -41.82
CA LEU A 748 31.03 -12.60 -41.96
C LEU A 748 29.98 -11.54 -41.64
N GLY A 749 30.35 -10.47 -40.92
CA GLY A 749 29.46 -9.41 -40.46
C GLY A 749 28.30 -9.85 -39.56
N SER A 750 28.24 -11.14 -39.18
CA SER A 750 27.14 -11.73 -38.42
C SER A 750 27.58 -13.04 -37.76
N TRP A 751 26.90 -13.39 -36.66
CA TRP A 751 27.10 -14.68 -36.00
C TRP A 751 26.59 -15.82 -36.88
N LYS A 752 27.36 -16.91 -36.95
CA LYS A 752 26.84 -18.20 -37.37
C LYS A 752 26.21 -18.87 -36.16
N GLY A 753 24.90 -19.05 -36.25
CA GLY A 753 24.07 -19.54 -35.15
C GLY A 753 24.41 -20.96 -34.70
N TRP A 754 23.75 -21.38 -33.63
CA TRP A 754 24.08 -22.59 -32.89
C TRP A 754 23.95 -23.87 -33.71
N TYR A 755 25.00 -24.70 -33.68
CA TYR A 755 24.98 -26.07 -34.19
C TYR A 755 25.68 -27.02 -33.22
N GLN A 756 25.25 -28.28 -33.23
CA GLN A 756 25.78 -29.31 -32.33
C GLN A 756 27.18 -29.74 -32.80
N ILE A 757 28.09 -29.97 -31.87
CA ILE A 757 29.38 -30.63 -32.16
C ILE A 757 29.13 -32.12 -32.43
N ALA A 758 29.84 -32.68 -33.41
CA ALA A 758 29.71 -34.08 -33.77
C ALA A 758 30.20 -35.02 -32.64
N GLY A 759 29.37 -36.00 -32.28
CA GLY A 759 29.66 -37.01 -31.26
C GLY A 759 28.88 -36.78 -29.96
N ASN A 760 28.26 -37.83 -29.43
CA ASN A 760 27.54 -37.77 -28.15
C ASN A 760 28.45 -38.24 -27.01
N VAL A 761 28.40 -37.57 -25.87
CA VAL A 761 28.89 -38.15 -24.61
C VAL A 761 27.94 -39.30 -24.27
N PRO A 762 28.39 -40.57 -24.16
CA PRO A 762 27.49 -41.74 -24.07
C PRO A 762 26.48 -41.71 -22.90
N SER A 763 26.77 -40.95 -21.84
CA SER A 763 25.91 -40.75 -20.68
C SER A 763 25.16 -39.40 -20.65
N GLY A 764 25.39 -38.53 -21.64
CA GLY A 764 24.97 -37.12 -21.62
C GLY A 764 25.73 -36.28 -20.58
N LEU A 765 25.82 -34.96 -20.81
CA LEU A 765 26.23 -34.00 -19.78
C LEU A 765 24.99 -33.48 -19.02
N PRO A 766 25.12 -33.05 -17.76
CA PRO A 766 24.04 -32.31 -17.11
C PRO A 766 23.66 -31.07 -17.93
N ALA A 767 22.37 -30.78 -18.04
CA ALA A 767 21.88 -29.59 -18.73
C ALA A 767 22.54 -28.33 -18.17
N GLY A 768 23.09 -27.47 -19.05
CA GLY A 768 23.79 -26.25 -18.64
C GLY A 768 25.13 -26.47 -17.92
N ALA A 769 25.71 -27.67 -17.96
CA ALA A 769 27.05 -27.89 -17.40
C ALA A 769 28.08 -26.97 -18.08
N PRO A 770 29.05 -26.40 -17.33
CA PRO A 770 30.10 -25.57 -17.90
C PRO A 770 30.97 -26.39 -18.87
N VAL A 771 31.30 -25.80 -20.01
CA VAL A 771 32.31 -26.31 -20.94
C VAL A 771 33.65 -25.70 -20.52
N THR A 772 34.76 -26.43 -20.62
CA THR A 772 36.09 -25.92 -20.22
C THR A 772 37.11 -26.11 -21.33
N ALA A 773 38.03 -25.16 -21.44
CA ALA A 773 39.19 -25.17 -22.34
C ALA A 773 40.35 -25.99 -21.80
#